data_AF-A0A2D2PZ91-F1
#
_entry.id   AF-A0A2D2PZ91-F1
#
_cell.length_a   1.000
_cell.length_b   1.000
_cell.length_c   1.000
_cell.angle_alpha   90.00
_cell.angle_beta   90.00
_cell.angle_gamma   90.00
#
_symmetry.space_group_name_H-M   'P 1'
#
loop_
_entity.id
_entity.type
_entity.pdbx_description
1 polymer ?
#
loop_
_entity_poly.entity_id
_entity_poly.type
_entity_poly.pdbx_seq_one_letter_code
_entity_poly.pdbx_strand_id
1 'polypeptide(L)'
;MENSVIDVANCAWSRAIAHGWETPYRVRYASNLDDGPWHGMPLGGFGAGCIGRSSAGDFNLWHLDGGEHLFQTVPACQFSLFEQGTGAYALGSPPADGTLAAWQWYPAGQGTYSARYPRSGFVYDGVFSTDVSCEQFSPILPHNYQETSYPLAVFLWQFHNPTAQPITLSLMFSWQNMVGWFTNATPSSAIEIRDDGSPVYTYTPRWRHSQGNFNEILQTEQYHGWRLRRSPHATPPQEGDGEWAALVPTGVGECFWHSRWNPDGDGADLWQYFAKDGSLPNCTDTTPAHASEQVAAAFALRFTVAPGQTTELPVVLAWDLPVTEFGAGIIYYRRYTDFCDRSGQNAVRLASRGLQHYRQWQQQIRSWQQPILEHPHWPDWFKMALCNELYVLSSGGTLWSAASDRDPLGQFAVLECLDYRWYESLDVRLYGSFALLHLWPDLEKTVMRAFARAIPTADPTPRIIGYFYRGDPATAYRAPRKVANAVPHDLGAPNEHPWERTNYTAYQDCNLWKDLAADFVLLVYRDFLLTGGSDLDFARECWPAVVAALNYLKQFDTDGDGLPENGGAPDQTYDDWRLQGVSAYCGGLWLAALEAAIALATVLEQPEGKTYDRWLQQARPRYHALLWNGAYYRLDTGSGSEVVMADQLCGQFYAKLLGLPDIVPPECARKALETIYNTCFLQFHNGTVGAANGLLPNGQPEDPHATHPLEVWIGINFGLAAFLWQSGMTAEAWRVAEVVVQQVYEHGLQFRTPEAITAEGTFRACMYLRPMAIWALAIVSQGEPLKT
;
A
#
# COMPACT_ATOMS: atom_id res chain seq x y z
N MET A 1 -1.98 -29.36 -5.12
CA MET A 1 -1.84 -28.23 -4.18
C MET A 1 -3.05 -28.26 -3.23
N GLU A 2 -3.21 -29.31 -2.43
CA GLU A 2 -4.32 -29.45 -1.45
C GLU A 2 -3.91 -29.08 -0.01
N ASN A 3 -2.62 -28.82 0.23
CA ASN A 3 -2.08 -28.49 1.56
C ASN A 3 -1.54 -27.05 1.58
N SER A 4 -2.41 -26.03 1.55
CA SER A 4 -2.01 -24.67 1.91
C SER A 4 -2.82 -24.15 3.11
N VAL A 5 -2.16 -23.41 4.01
CA VAL A 5 -2.81 -22.81 5.19
C VAL A 5 -3.97 -21.89 4.80
N ILE A 6 -3.81 -21.25 3.65
CA ILE A 6 -4.83 -20.48 2.95
C ILE A 6 -5.00 -21.19 1.63
N ASP A 7 -6.04 -22.03 1.56
CA ASP A 7 -6.30 -22.91 0.42
C ASP A 7 -6.23 -22.16 -0.92
N VAL A 8 -5.47 -22.70 -1.89
CA VAL A 8 -5.45 -22.20 -3.27
C VAL A 8 -6.84 -22.32 -3.90
N ALA A 9 -7.61 -23.35 -3.56
CA ALA A 9 -9.02 -23.47 -3.94
C ALA A 9 -9.91 -22.36 -3.34
N ASN A 10 -9.39 -21.61 -2.35
CA ASN A 10 -10.01 -20.40 -1.82
C ASN A 10 -9.36 -19.11 -2.37
N CYS A 11 -8.80 -19.10 -3.58
CA CYS A 11 -8.30 -17.87 -4.23
C CYS A 11 -7.07 -17.24 -3.52
N ALA A 12 -6.08 -18.03 -3.15
CA ALA A 12 -4.81 -17.53 -2.60
C ALA A 12 -3.72 -17.47 -3.68
N TRP A 13 -2.88 -16.44 -3.64
CA TRP A 13 -1.59 -16.49 -4.35
C TRP A 13 -0.71 -17.52 -3.65
N SER A 14 0.03 -18.33 -4.40
CA SER A 14 0.92 -19.34 -3.80
C SER A 14 2.20 -19.54 -4.61
N ARG A 15 3.26 -19.93 -3.91
CA ARG A 15 4.57 -20.25 -4.50
C ARG A 15 5.30 -21.24 -3.62
N ALA A 16 6.11 -22.12 -4.22
CA ALA A 16 7.00 -22.98 -3.44
C ALA A 16 8.00 -22.12 -2.64
N ILE A 17 8.30 -22.53 -1.40
CA ILE A 17 9.18 -21.79 -0.49
C ILE A 17 10.56 -21.61 -1.14
N ALA A 18 11.08 -20.39 -1.12
CA ALA A 18 12.38 -20.04 -1.70
C ALA A 18 12.56 -20.43 -3.20
N HIS A 19 11.46 -20.60 -3.93
CA HIS A 19 11.51 -20.76 -5.38
C HIS A 19 11.55 -19.39 -6.08
N GLY A 20 12.65 -19.06 -6.75
CA GLY A 20 12.83 -17.80 -7.48
C GLY A 20 11.95 -17.69 -8.74
N TRP A 21 12.04 -16.58 -9.47
CA TRP A 21 11.30 -16.31 -10.71
C TRP A 21 12.20 -16.46 -11.93
N GLU A 22 11.69 -17.02 -13.04
CA GLU A 22 12.48 -17.15 -14.28
C GLU A 22 12.73 -15.80 -14.94
N THR A 23 11.67 -14.97 -15.04
CA THR A 23 11.72 -13.64 -15.67
C THR A 23 11.02 -12.61 -14.78
N PRO A 24 11.61 -12.25 -13.62
CA PRO A 24 11.06 -11.18 -12.80
C PRO A 24 11.19 -9.83 -13.52
N TYR A 25 10.19 -8.98 -13.33
CA TYR A 25 10.27 -7.59 -13.74
C TYR A 25 11.42 -6.88 -13.02
N ARG A 26 12.12 -5.99 -13.73
CA ARG A 26 13.22 -5.17 -13.18
C ARG A 26 12.90 -3.69 -13.31
N VAL A 27 13.46 -2.86 -12.43
CA VAL A 27 13.21 -1.42 -12.48
C VAL A 27 13.75 -0.82 -13.77
N ARG A 28 13.00 0.14 -14.35
CA ARG A 28 13.36 0.83 -15.58
C ARG A 28 14.40 1.92 -15.35
N TYR A 29 14.27 2.67 -14.27
CA TYR A 29 15.15 3.80 -13.93
C TYR A 29 15.93 3.51 -12.65
N ALA A 30 17.24 3.78 -12.67
CA ALA A 30 18.11 3.58 -11.50
C ALA A 30 17.75 4.48 -10.31
N SER A 31 16.98 5.55 -10.53
CA SER A 31 16.47 6.43 -9.49
C SER A 31 15.24 5.85 -8.76
N ASN A 32 14.69 4.73 -9.23
CA ASN A 32 13.59 4.02 -8.57
C ASN A 32 14.06 2.78 -7.80
N LEU A 33 13.29 2.39 -6.78
CA LEU A 33 13.54 1.23 -5.92
C LEU A 33 13.39 -0.09 -6.68
N ASP A 34 14.29 -1.03 -6.40
CA ASP A 34 14.17 -2.44 -6.80
C ASP A 34 14.74 -3.37 -5.74
N ASP A 35 13.87 -3.82 -4.85
CA ASP A 35 14.21 -4.76 -3.77
C ASP A 35 14.31 -6.23 -4.23
N GLY A 36 14.14 -6.48 -5.54
CA GLY A 36 13.94 -7.81 -6.09
C GLY A 36 12.60 -8.46 -5.67
N PRO A 37 12.31 -9.70 -6.14
CA PRO A 37 10.97 -10.28 -6.04
C PRO A 37 10.66 -10.93 -4.68
N TRP A 38 11.58 -10.87 -3.71
CA TRP A 38 11.46 -11.57 -2.42
C TRP A 38 10.55 -10.84 -1.43
N HIS A 39 9.37 -10.43 -1.88
CA HIS A 39 8.33 -9.87 -1.04
C HIS A 39 7.39 -10.96 -0.55
N GLY A 40 6.71 -10.65 0.56
CA GLY A 40 5.56 -11.38 1.06
C GLY A 40 4.58 -10.39 1.64
N MET A 41 3.40 -10.89 1.99
CA MET A 41 2.35 -10.08 2.60
C MET A 41 2.86 -9.33 3.85
N PRO A 42 2.65 -8.01 3.95
CA PRO A 42 3.07 -7.24 5.12
C PRO A 42 2.25 -7.60 6.36
N LEU A 43 2.87 -7.46 7.53
CA LEU A 43 2.29 -7.69 8.85
C LEU A 43 2.42 -6.40 9.67
N GLY A 44 1.30 -5.86 10.14
CA GLY A 44 1.20 -4.61 10.86
C GLY A 44 -0.08 -3.85 10.51
N GLY A 45 -0.69 -3.20 11.51
CA GLY A 45 -1.86 -2.36 11.33
C GLY A 45 -1.56 -1.05 10.59
N PHE A 46 -2.60 -0.39 10.12
CA PHE A 46 -2.50 0.89 9.43
C PHE A 46 -1.88 1.95 10.37
N GLY A 47 -0.89 2.69 9.87
CA GLY A 47 -0.21 3.74 10.63
C GLY A 47 0.66 3.26 11.79
N ALA A 48 0.71 1.95 12.05
CA ALA A 48 1.50 1.35 13.13
C ALA A 48 2.95 1.04 12.69
N GLY A 49 3.22 1.18 11.40
CA GLY A 49 4.34 0.55 10.72
C GLY A 49 4.11 -0.95 10.48
N CYS A 50 4.84 -1.53 9.53
CA CYS A 50 4.74 -2.95 9.22
C CYS A 50 6.10 -3.60 8.96
N ILE A 51 6.10 -4.93 9.05
CA ILE A 51 7.23 -5.79 8.68
C ILE A 51 6.81 -6.74 7.55
N GLY A 52 7.72 -7.11 6.66
CA GLY A 52 7.47 -8.14 5.64
C GLY A 52 8.23 -9.42 5.94
N ARG A 53 7.56 -10.55 5.76
CA ARG A 53 8.15 -11.88 5.75
C ARG A 53 8.01 -12.47 4.36
N SER A 54 9.13 -12.65 3.66
CA SER A 54 9.16 -13.08 2.26
C SER A 54 8.56 -14.47 2.06
N SER A 55 8.24 -14.82 0.81
CA SER A 55 7.85 -16.20 0.44
C SER A 55 8.95 -17.25 0.69
N ALA A 56 10.19 -16.83 0.98
CA ALA A 56 11.26 -17.72 1.43
C ALA A 56 11.28 -17.92 2.95
N GLY A 57 10.52 -17.12 3.71
CA GLY A 57 10.46 -17.18 5.18
C GLY A 57 11.29 -16.12 5.90
N ASP A 58 11.96 -15.23 5.16
CA ASP A 58 12.89 -14.22 5.67
C ASP A 58 12.18 -12.93 6.08
N PHE A 59 12.51 -12.38 7.25
CA PHE A 59 12.06 -11.03 7.63
C PHE A 59 12.99 -9.99 7.02
N ASN A 60 12.51 -9.27 6.00
CA ASN A 60 13.34 -8.43 5.14
C ASN A 60 12.80 -7.03 4.87
N LEU A 61 11.50 -6.77 5.01
CA LEU A 61 10.93 -5.44 4.81
C LEU A 61 10.59 -4.79 6.14
N TRP A 62 10.98 -3.53 6.30
CA TRP A 62 10.82 -2.75 7.52
C TRP A 62 10.29 -1.35 7.19
N HIS A 63 8.98 -1.15 7.34
CA HIS A 63 8.33 0.16 7.24
C HIS A 63 7.86 0.58 8.63
N LEU A 64 8.81 0.76 9.53
CA LEU A 64 8.54 1.05 10.95
C LEU A 64 8.66 2.53 11.29
N ASP A 65 9.22 3.30 10.37
CA ASP A 65 9.35 4.75 10.41
C ASP A 65 8.37 5.36 9.38
N GLY A 66 7.78 6.51 9.70
CA GLY A 66 6.58 7.02 9.05
C GLY A 66 6.79 7.45 7.60
N GLY A 67 6.52 6.56 6.66
CA GLY A 67 6.72 6.82 5.23
C GLY A 67 8.11 6.46 4.70
N GLU A 68 8.89 5.76 5.51
CA GLU A 68 10.26 5.38 5.20
C GLU A 68 10.40 3.89 4.87
N HIS A 69 11.39 3.59 4.03
CA HIS A 69 11.59 2.28 3.45
C HIS A 69 12.96 1.70 3.82
N LEU A 70 12.97 0.47 4.31
CA LEU A 70 14.16 -0.33 4.40
C LEU A 70 13.89 -1.78 4.03
N PHE A 71 14.65 -2.31 3.07
CA PHE A 71 14.63 -3.70 2.66
C PHE A 71 15.98 -4.36 2.95
N GLN A 72 16.06 -5.07 4.08
CA GLN A 72 17.26 -5.75 4.54
C GLN A 72 16.86 -6.98 5.36
N THR A 73 17.30 -8.17 4.95
CA THR A 73 17.09 -9.39 5.74
C THR A 73 17.81 -9.30 7.09
N VAL A 74 17.12 -9.66 8.17
CA VAL A 74 17.70 -9.83 9.51
C VAL A 74 17.62 -11.31 9.91
N PRO A 75 18.64 -12.13 9.61
CA PRO A 75 18.56 -13.59 9.77
C PRO A 75 18.32 -14.08 11.20
N ALA A 76 18.73 -13.29 12.18
CA ALA A 76 18.52 -13.56 13.60
C ALA A 76 17.04 -13.48 14.03
N CYS A 77 16.21 -12.78 13.24
CA CYS A 77 14.76 -12.72 13.39
C CYS A 77 14.15 -13.91 12.63
N GLN A 78 13.88 -15.02 13.32
CA GLN A 78 13.49 -16.25 12.63
C GLN A 78 12.76 -17.24 13.53
N PHE A 79 11.85 -18.02 12.91
CA PHE A 79 11.31 -19.26 13.46
C PHE A 79 12.19 -20.44 13.07
N SER A 80 12.46 -21.33 14.02
CA SER A 80 13.15 -22.59 13.77
C SER A 80 12.38 -23.75 14.38
N LEU A 81 12.40 -24.92 13.74
CA LEU A 81 11.74 -26.12 14.22
C LEU A 81 12.74 -27.25 14.41
N PHE A 82 12.68 -27.89 15.57
CA PHE A 82 13.33 -29.15 15.87
C PHE A 82 12.30 -30.27 15.88
N GLU A 83 12.61 -31.39 15.24
CA GLU A 83 11.86 -32.65 15.36
C GLU A 83 12.80 -33.77 15.78
N GLN A 84 12.45 -34.48 16.85
CA GLN A 84 13.26 -35.58 17.37
C GLN A 84 13.39 -36.69 16.32
N GLY A 85 14.64 -37.02 15.98
CA GLY A 85 14.98 -38.01 14.95
C GLY A 85 15.21 -37.42 13.55
N THR A 86 14.72 -36.20 13.28
CA THR A 86 14.88 -35.51 11.99
C THR A 86 15.94 -34.42 12.05
N GLY A 87 15.99 -33.65 13.15
CA GLY A 87 16.92 -32.54 13.34
C GLY A 87 16.23 -31.18 13.44
N ALA A 88 17.03 -30.10 13.43
CA ALA A 88 16.55 -28.72 13.51
C ALA A 88 16.76 -27.96 12.20
N TYR A 89 15.80 -27.11 11.85
CA TYR A 89 15.87 -26.26 10.66
C TYR A 89 15.35 -24.85 10.96
N ALA A 90 16.09 -23.84 10.53
CA ALA A 90 15.67 -22.45 10.50
C ALA A 90 14.81 -22.23 9.25
N LEU A 91 13.60 -21.71 9.43
CA LEU A 91 12.54 -21.70 8.41
C LEU A 91 12.62 -20.45 7.52
N GLY A 92 13.80 -20.26 6.93
CA GLY A 92 14.13 -19.20 5.97
C GLY A 92 15.39 -19.53 5.16
N SER A 93 16.06 -18.49 4.66
CA SER A 93 17.23 -18.60 3.79
C SER A 93 18.56 -18.36 4.54
N PRO A 94 19.65 -19.06 4.17
CA PRO A 94 20.96 -18.81 4.75
C PRO A 94 21.49 -17.40 4.43
N PRO A 95 22.17 -16.72 5.38
CA PRO A 95 22.78 -15.42 5.16
C PRO A 95 23.92 -15.48 4.15
N ALA A 96 24.01 -14.47 3.28
CA ALA A 96 25.09 -14.39 2.29
C ALA A 96 26.46 -14.03 2.90
N ASP A 97 26.48 -13.40 4.08
CA ASP A 97 27.68 -12.93 4.77
C ASP A 97 28.35 -14.01 5.67
N GLY A 98 27.73 -15.19 5.77
CA GLY A 98 28.23 -16.30 6.59
C GLY A 98 27.93 -16.17 8.08
N THR A 99 27.19 -15.16 8.52
CA THR A 99 26.62 -15.14 9.88
C THR A 99 25.69 -16.34 10.07
N LEU A 100 25.53 -16.79 11.32
CA LEU A 100 24.69 -17.95 11.66
C LEU A 100 25.09 -19.25 10.95
N ALA A 101 26.37 -19.44 10.61
CA ALA A 101 26.86 -20.62 9.88
C ALA A 101 26.65 -21.97 10.62
N ALA A 102 26.43 -21.95 11.94
CA ALA A 102 26.07 -23.16 12.68
C ALA A 102 24.64 -23.63 12.38
N TRP A 103 23.77 -22.72 11.91
CA TRP A 103 22.36 -23.01 11.67
C TRP A 103 22.18 -23.88 10.43
N GLN A 104 21.27 -24.86 10.54
CA GLN A 104 20.80 -25.61 9.39
C GLN A 104 19.54 -24.93 8.86
N TRP A 105 19.54 -24.57 7.58
CA TRP A 105 18.47 -23.82 6.94
C TRP A 105 17.52 -24.74 6.20
N TYR A 106 16.25 -24.36 6.15
CA TYR A 106 15.20 -25.15 5.53
C TYR A 106 15.41 -25.20 4.00
N PRO A 107 15.32 -26.39 3.37
CA PRO A 107 15.62 -26.55 1.95
C PRO A 107 14.63 -25.83 1.04
N ALA A 108 15.14 -25.15 0.03
CA ALA A 108 14.32 -24.49 -0.99
C ALA A 108 13.47 -25.50 -1.78
N GLY A 109 12.27 -25.06 -2.19
CA GLY A 109 11.32 -25.84 -2.97
C GLY A 109 10.53 -26.88 -2.17
N GLN A 110 10.84 -27.07 -0.89
CA GLN A 110 10.08 -27.95 -0.01
C GLN A 110 8.98 -27.12 0.66
N GLY A 111 7.71 -27.46 0.45
CA GLY A 111 6.60 -26.69 0.99
C GLY A 111 6.18 -25.46 0.18
N THR A 112 5.15 -24.77 0.67
CA THR A 112 4.43 -23.73 -0.07
C THR A 112 4.17 -22.51 0.81
N TYR A 113 4.46 -21.32 0.29
CA TYR A 113 3.95 -20.05 0.79
C TYR A 113 2.61 -19.74 0.12
N SER A 114 1.65 -19.18 0.85
CA SER A 114 0.40 -18.69 0.28
C SER A 114 -0.06 -17.39 0.94
N ALA A 115 -0.74 -16.53 0.18
CA ALA A 115 -1.22 -15.25 0.67
C ALA A 115 -2.55 -14.80 0.06
N ARG A 116 -3.42 -14.32 0.95
CA ARG A 116 -4.65 -13.57 0.67
C ARG A 116 -4.83 -12.55 1.79
N TYR A 117 -4.29 -11.35 1.58
CA TYR A 117 -4.21 -10.30 2.59
C TYR A 117 -5.54 -10.07 3.32
N PRO A 118 -5.55 -9.96 4.66
CA PRO A 118 -4.41 -9.81 5.58
C PRO A 118 -3.89 -11.15 6.15
N ARG A 119 -4.14 -12.28 5.49
CA ARG A 119 -3.63 -13.60 5.90
C ARG A 119 -2.59 -14.10 4.89
N SER A 120 -1.48 -14.60 5.41
CA SER A 120 -0.53 -15.43 4.65
C SER A 120 -0.17 -16.67 5.45
N GLY A 121 0.58 -17.60 4.87
CA GLY A 121 1.02 -18.77 5.61
C GLY A 121 2.00 -19.65 4.84
N PHE A 122 2.56 -20.60 5.58
CA PHE A 122 3.55 -21.55 5.10
C PHE A 122 3.09 -22.97 5.43
N VAL A 123 3.25 -23.88 4.48
CA VAL A 123 3.23 -25.33 4.71
C VAL A 123 4.62 -25.86 4.42
N TYR A 124 5.16 -26.68 5.32
CA TYR A 124 6.52 -27.20 5.24
C TYR A 124 6.46 -28.70 4.94
N ASP A 125 6.91 -29.11 3.75
CA ASP A 125 6.82 -30.50 3.27
C ASP A 125 8.20 -31.18 3.20
N GLY A 126 8.23 -32.51 3.12
CA GLY A 126 9.42 -33.26 2.68
C GLY A 126 10.62 -33.32 3.64
N VAL A 127 10.59 -32.62 4.78
CA VAL A 127 11.65 -32.64 5.80
C VAL A 127 11.19 -33.31 7.07
N PHE A 128 10.06 -32.87 7.63
CA PHE A 128 9.52 -33.35 8.89
C PHE A 128 8.59 -34.55 8.66
N SER A 129 8.54 -35.44 9.65
CA SER A 129 7.51 -36.49 9.72
C SER A 129 6.16 -35.94 10.19
N THR A 130 6.18 -34.82 10.90
CA THR A 130 5.02 -34.01 11.28
C THR A 130 4.54 -33.18 10.09
N ASP A 131 3.24 -33.08 9.89
CA ASP A 131 2.66 -32.08 8.98
C ASP A 131 2.68 -30.72 9.69
N VAL A 132 3.49 -29.79 9.17
CA VAL A 132 3.75 -28.50 9.81
C VAL A 132 3.22 -27.37 8.96
N SER A 133 2.50 -26.45 9.60
CA SER A 133 2.05 -25.24 8.95
C SER A 133 2.03 -24.03 9.89
N CYS A 134 2.07 -22.83 9.32
CA CYS A 134 1.96 -21.57 10.05
C CYS A 134 1.06 -20.61 9.27
N GLU A 135 -0.05 -20.19 9.87
CA GLU A 135 -0.80 -19.01 9.41
C GLU A 135 -0.21 -17.76 10.05
N GLN A 136 -0.14 -16.66 9.31
CA GLN A 136 0.28 -15.38 9.86
C GLN A 136 -0.63 -14.23 9.40
N PHE A 137 -1.00 -13.35 10.32
CA PHE A 137 -1.89 -12.22 10.03
C PHE A 137 -1.78 -11.09 11.05
N SER A 138 -2.25 -9.91 10.65
CA SER A 138 -2.59 -8.78 11.54
C SER A 138 -4.11 -8.54 11.49
N PRO A 139 -4.73 -7.99 12.54
CA PRO A 139 -6.18 -7.84 12.61
C PRO A 139 -6.70 -6.66 11.77
N ILE A 140 -6.59 -6.76 10.45
CA ILE A 140 -7.10 -5.78 9.49
C ILE A 140 -8.58 -6.08 9.21
N LEU A 141 -9.45 -5.21 9.71
CA LEU A 141 -10.88 -5.45 9.80
C LEU A 141 -11.65 -4.25 9.22
N PRO A 142 -12.42 -4.43 8.12
CA PRO A 142 -13.29 -3.38 7.59
C PRO A 142 -14.23 -2.81 8.66
N HIS A 143 -14.47 -1.50 8.60
CA HIS A 143 -15.27 -0.71 9.55
C HIS A 143 -14.79 -0.78 11.02
N ASN A 144 -13.58 -1.29 11.26
CA ASN A 144 -12.94 -1.28 12.56
C ASN A 144 -11.79 -0.28 12.56
N TYR A 145 -11.86 0.69 13.47
CA TYR A 145 -10.88 1.78 13.58
C TYR A 145 -9.96 1.70 14.80
N GLN A 146 -9.88 0.50 15.40
CA GLN A 146 -9.09 0.21 16.59
C GLN A 146 -8.09 -0.92 16.32
N GLU A 147 -8.54 -2.17 16.21
CA GLU A 147 -7.70 -3.33 15.96
C GLU A 147 -6.92 -3.21 14.64
N THR A 148 -7.54 -2.61 13.61
CA THR A 148 -6.87 -2.32 12.33
C THR A 148 -5.62 -1.45 12.48
N SER A 149 -5.49 -0.68 13.57
CA SER A 149 -4.30 0.15 13.85
C SER A 149 -3.19 -0.59 14.62
N TYR A 150 -3.40 -1.84 15.05
CA TYR A 150 -2.48 -2.47 16.01
C TYR A 150 -1.13 -2.86 15.40
N PRO A 151 -0.01 -2.53 16.08
CA PRO A 151 1.34 -2.92 15.68
C PRO A 151 1.67 -4.34 16.17
N LEU A 152 0.95 -5.34 15.64
CA LEU A 152 1.19 -6.74 15.99
C LEU A 152 0.95 -7.69 14.83
N ALA A 153 1.54 -8.88 14.94
CA ALA A 153 1.36 -10.02 14.06
C ALA A 153 1.12 -11.28 14.89
N VAL A 154 0.16 -12.09 14.47
CA VAL A 154 -0.08 -13.43 15.01
C VAL A 154 0.52 -14.45 14.06
N PHE A 155 1.24 -15.44 14.60
CA PHE A 155 1.74 -16.62 13.91
C PHE A 155 1.10 -17.85 14.54
N LEU A 156 0.11 -18.43 13.87
CA LEU A 156 -0.63 -19.58 14.34
C LEU A 156 -0.05 -20.87 13.74
N TRP A 157 0.73 -21.58 14.55
CA TRP A 157 1.34 -22.83 14.15
C TRP A 157 0.41 -24.02 14.37
N GLN A 158 0.43 -24.96 13.42
CA GLN A 158 -0.25 -26.25 13.54
C GLN A 158 0.73 -27.38 13.25
N PHE A 159 0.72 -28.36 14.15
CA PHE A 159 1.57 -29.56 14.10
C PHE A 159 0.66 -30.78 14.17
N HIS A 160 0.48 -31.48 13.05
CA HIS A 160 -0.26 -32.74 13.01
C HIS A 160 0.71 -33.91 12.93
N ASN A 161 0.53 -34.93 13.78
CA ASN A 161 1.35 -36.14 13.76
C ASN A 161 0.63 -37.25 12.98
N PRO A 162 0.97 -37.49 11.70
CA PRO A 162 0.36 -38.55 10.91
C PRO A 162 0.92 -39.95 11.23
N THR A 163 1.95 -40.04 12.08
CA THR A 163 2.65 -41.29 12.36
C THR A 163 1.99 -42.11 13.48
N ALA A 164 2.44 -43.35 13.64
CA ALA A 164 1.96 -44.25 14.70
C ALA A 164 2.69 -44.07 16.05
N GLN A 165 3.68 -43.18 16.13
CA GLN A 165 4.47 -42.94 17.35
C GLN A 165 4.37 -41.48 17.80
N PRO A 166 4.45 -41.18 19.10
CA PRO A 166 4.56 -39.80 19.56
C PRO A 166 5.79 -39.11 18.96
N ILE A 167 5.65 -37.86 18.55
CA ILE A 167 6.75 -37.04 18.03
C ILE A 167 6.99 -35.87 18.98
N THR A 168 8.23 -35.71 19.44
CA THR A 168 8.65 -34.52 20.19
C THR A 168 9.18 -33.46 19.26
N LEU A 169 8.61 -32.26 19.38
CA LEU A 169 8.93 -31.08 18.58
C LEU A 169 9.40 -29.95 19.50
N SER A 170 10.17 -29.00 18.95
CA SER A 170 10.40 -27.72 19.61
C SER A 170 10.36 -26.58 18.61
N LEU A 171 9.52 -25.58 18.85
CA LEU A 171 9.45 -24.35 18.06
C LEU A 171 10.26 -23.26 18.76
N MET A 172 11.30 -22.74 18.10
CA MET A 172 12.07 -21.59 18.55
C MET A 172 11.63 -20.33 17.79
N PHE A 173 11.49 -19.22 18.51
CA PHE A 173 11.37 -17.89 17.93
C PHE A 173 12.45 -16.97 18.47
N SER A 174 13.32 -16.53 17.56
CA SER A 174 14.45 -15.65 17.84
C SER A 174 14.22 -14.28 17.21
N TRP A 175 14.68 -13.23 17.88
CA TRP A 175 14.54 -11.85 17.41
C TRP A 175 15.67 -10.95 17.89
N GLN A 176 16.21 -10.14 16.98
CA GLN A 176 17.22 -9.14 17.29
C GLN A 176 16.57 -7.90 17.92
N ASN A 177 17.22 -7.30 18.92
CA ASN A 177 16.71 -6.08 19.54
C ASN A 177 16.98 -4.87 18.64
N MET A 178 15.92 -4.40 17.98
CA MET A 178 15.94 -3.31 17.01
C MET A 178 15.37 -1.99 17.56
N VAL A 179 15.18 -1.87 18.89
CA VAL A 179 14.74 -0.61 19.50
C VAL A 179 15.76 0.49 19.17
N GLY A 180 15.27 1.64 18.71
CA GLY A 180 16.08 2.79 18.32
C GLY A 180 16.70 2.75 16.92
N TRP A 181 16.47 1.68 16.12
CA TRP A 181 17.05 1.57 14.78
C TRP A 181 16.32 2.40 13.72
N PHE A 182 15.00 2.49 13.84
CA PHE A 182 14.09 3.16 12.90
C PHE A 182 13.89 4.61 13.33
N THR A 183 14.94 5.39 13.15
CA THR A 183 14.97 6.83 13.41
C THR A 183 15.85 7.49 12.37
N ASN A 184 15.44 8.66 11.89
CA ASN A 184 16.28 9.41 10.97
C ASN A 184 17.54 9.95 11.68
N ALA A 185 18.72 9.52 11.22
CA ALA A 185 20.00 9.97 11.73
C ALA A 185 20.36 11.39 11.27
N THR A 186 19.79 11.84 10.15
CA THR A 186 20.10 13.11 9.48
C THR A 186 18.82 13.81 9.04
N PRO A 187 17.97 14.29 9.98
CA PRO A 187 16.72 14.95 9.64
C PRO A 187 17.00 16.23 8.83
N SER A 188 16.37 16.34 7.67
CA SER A 188 16.47 17.50 6.79
C SER A 188 15.15 17.72 6.04
N SER A 189 14.64 18.94 6.11
CA SER A 189 13.52 19.39 5.29
C SER A 189 13.97 19.97 3.94
N ALA A 190 15.27 19.97 3.65
CA ALA A 190 15.78 20.40 2.36
C ALA A 190 15.38 19.40 1.27
N ILE A 191 14.81 19.91 0.19
CA ILE A 191 14.48 19.14 -0.99
C ILE A 191 15.64 19.28 -1.97
N GLU A 192 16.19 18.16 -2.39
CA GLU A 192 17.12 18.08 -3.50
C GLU A 192 16.36 17.76 -4.78
N ILE A 193 16.85 18.26 -5.92
CA ILE A 193 16.30 17.94 -7.23
C ILE A 193 17.28 16.99 -7.90
N ARG A 194 16.81 15.80 -8.26
CA ARG A 194 17.60 14.81 -9.00
C ARG A 194 17.90 15.30 -10.41
N ASP A 195 18.82 14.60 -11.08
CA ASP A 195 19.15 14.87 -12.49
C ASP A 195 17.93 14.70 -13.43
N ASP A 196 16.98 13.84 -13.06
CA ASP A 196 15.71 13.65 -13.76
C ASP A 196 14.66 14.72 -13.42
N GLY A 197 14.97 15.66 -12.52
CA GLY A 197 14.07 16.74 -12.09
C GLY A 197 13.18 16.37 -10.90
N SER A 198 13.09 15.11 -10.49
CA SER A 198 12.21 14.72 -9.39
C SER A 198 12.75 15.21 -8.03
N PRO A 199 11.87 15.66 -7.11
CA PRO A 199 12.27 16.02 -5.77
C PRO A 199 12.62 14.78 -4.95
N VAL A 200 13.70 14.86 -4.18
CA VAL A 200 14.16 13.79 -3.30
C VAL A 200 14.66 14.36 -1.98
N TYR A 201 14.59 13.54 -0.95
CA TYR A 201 15.34 13.73 0.28
C TYR A 201 15.98 12.40 0.69
N THR A 202 17.02 12.49 1.52
CA THR A 202 17.69 11.29 2.03
C THR A 202 17.13 10.93 3.40
N TYR A 203 16.80 9.66 3.56
CA TYR A 203 16.55 9.05 4.86
C TYR A 203 17.73 8.14 5.20
N THR A 204 18.30 8.32 6.39
CA THR A 204 19.35 7.43 6.90
C THR A 204 18.88 6.85 8.23
N PRO A 205 18.48 5.57 8.30
CA PRO A 205 18.10 4.98 9.57
C PRO A 205 19.33 4.87 10.48
N ARG A 206 19.13 4.87 11.80
CA ARG A 206 20.13 4.42 12.77
C ARG A 206 20.25 2.89 12.79
N TRP A 207 20.27 2.28 11.62
CA TRP A 207 20.31 0.84 11.43
C TRP A 207 21.42 0.21 12.28
N ARG A 208 21.07 -0.84 13.02
CA ARG A 208 21.97 -1.57 13.92
C ARG A 208 22.53 -0.76 15.10
N HIS A 209 21.98 0.42 15.40
CA HIS A 209 22.38 1.18 16.57
C HIS A 209 21.77 0.59 17.85
N SER A 210 22.56 -0.27 18.51
CA SER A 210 22.10 -1.10 19.62
C SER A 210 22.61 -0.66 20.99
N GLN A 211 23.30 0.50 21.09
CA GLN A 211 23.78 0.97 22.39
C GLN A 211 22.61 1.15 23.37
N GLY A 212 22.72 0.48 24.51
CA GLY A 212 21.71 0.50 25.55
C GLY A 212 20.59 -0.54 25.36
N ASN A 213 20.57 -1.28 24.25
CA ASN A 213 19.57 -2.32 24.01
C ASN A 213 19.76 -3.48 24.99
N PHE A 214 18.68 -3.94 25.62
CA PHE A 214 18.67 -5.08 26.53
C PHE A 214 17.34 -5.82 26.43
N ASN A 215 17.34 -7.08 26.86
CA ASN A 215 16.22 -7.98 26.68
C ASN A 215 15.85 -8.61 28.03
N GLU A 216 14.56 -8.87 28.22
CA GLU A 216 14.00 -9.49 29.42
C GLU A 216 13.20 -10.73 29.02
N ILE A 217 13.27 -11.78 29.83
CA ILE A 217 12.45 -12.97 29.68
C ILE A 217 11.18 -12.80 30.51
N LEU A 218 10.05 -13.15 29.92
CA LEU A 218 8.74 -13.08 30.55
C LEU A 218 8.28 -14.50 30.87
N GLN A 219 8.00 -14.76 32.14
CA GLN A 219 7.42 -16.02 32.59
C GLN A 219 6.28 -15.69 33.56
N THR A 220 5.06 -15.85 33.07
CA THR A 220 3.84 -15.61 33.86
C THR A 220 2.98 -16.88 33.84
N GLU A 221 1.91 -16.91 34.64
CA GLU A 221 0.95 -18.01 34.59
C GLU A 221 0.20 -18.09 33.26
N GLN A 222 0.11 -16.99 32.50
CA GLN A 222 -0.68 -16.89 31.27
C GLN A 222 0.14 -17.06 29.99
N TYR A 223 1.36 -16.55 29.99
CA TYR A 223 2.25 -16.59 28.84
C TYR A 223 3.73 -16.64 29.23
N HIS A 224 4.53 -17.17 28.32
CA HIS A 224 5.99 -17.03 28.29
C HIS A 224 6.43 -16.19 27.09
N GLY A 225 7.66 -15.69 27.09
CA GLY A 225 8.21 -14.96 25.96
C GLY A 225 9.37 -14.06 26.31
N TRP A 226 9.57 -13.00 25.51
CA TRP A 226 10.57 -11.96 25.77
C TRP A 226 10.01 -10.56 25.54
N ARG A 227 10.69 -9.58 26.12
CA ARG A 227 10.52 -8.14 25.89
C ARG A 227 11.87 -7.53 25.56
N LEU A 228 11.96 -6.73 24.51
CA LEU A 228 13.18 -6.04 24.07
C LEU A 228 13.03 -4.54 24.30
N ARG A 229 14.03 -3.93 24.93
CA ARG A 229 14.00 -2.54 25.38
C ARG A 229 15.33 -1.84 25.13
N ARG A 230 15.37 -0.55 25.43
CA ARG A 230 16.57 0.28 25.45
C ARG A 230 16.70 1.07 26.75
N SER A 231 17.92 1.20 27.26
CA SER A 231 18.26 1.96 28.46
C SER A 231 19.24 3.12 28.13
N PRO A 232 19.00 4.33 28.67
CA PRO A 232 17.82 4.73 29.43
C PRO A 232 16.56 4.77 28.55
N HIS A 233 15.39 4.59 29.17
CA HIS A 233 14.11 4.81 28.50
C HIS A 233 13.83 6.32 28.45
N ALA A 234 13.50 6.84 27.26
CA ALA A 234 13.11 8.23 27.09
C ALA A 234 11.70 8.48 27.65
N THR A 235 11.49 9.63 28.28
CA THR A 235 10.16 10.05 28.76
C THR A 235 10.00 11.56 28.56
N PRO A 236 9.13 12.02 27.65
CA PRO A 236 8.32 11.20 26.72
C PRO A 236 9.18 10.39 25.73
N PRO A 237 8.67 9.29 25.16
CA PRO A 237 9.37 8.55 24.10
C PRO A 237 9.56 9.45 22.87
N GLN A 238 10.67 9.25 22.16
CA GLN A 238 10.89 9.83 20.83
C GLN A 238 10.65 8.78 19.74
N GLU A 239 10.79 9.17 18.47
CA GLU A 239 10.75 8.20 17.38
C GLU A 239 11.75 7.06 17.62
N GLY A 240 11.35 5.84 17.27
CA GLY A 240 12.12 4.62 17.45
C GLY A 240 12.37 4.18 18.90
N ASP A 241 12.06 5.01 19.90
CA ASP A 241 11.98 4.58 21.30
C ASP A 241 10.72 3.74 21.51
N GLY A 242 10.82 2.77 22.42
CA GLY A 242 9.71 1.88 22.72
C GLY A 242 10.15 0.47 23.07
N GLU A 243 9.33 -0.51 22.71
CA GLU A 243 9.54 -1.91 23.06
C GLU A 243 9.09 -2.87 21.95
N TRP A 244 9.70 -4.05 21.93
CA TRP A 244 9.19 -5.22 21.21
C TRP A 244 8.82 -6.30 22.21
N ALA A 245 7.82 -7.13 21.90
CA ALA A 245 7.50 -8.31 22.69
C ALA A 245 7.04 -9.45 21.80
N ALA A 246 7.45 -10.68 22.14
CA ALA A 246 6.85 -11.88 21.58
C ALA A 246 6.40 -12.83 22.68
N LEU A 247 5.16 -13.30 22.59
CA LEU A 247 4.52 -14.13 23.61
C LEU A 247 3.94 -15.43 23.03
N VAL A 248 3.92 -16.45 23.88
CA VAL A 248 3.37 -17.80 23.66
C VAL A 248 2.55 -18.18 24.90
N PRO A 249 1.44 -18.93 24.78
CA PRO A 249 0.66 -19.38 25.93
C PRO A 249 1.43 -20.38 26.80
N THR A 250 1.14 -20.41 28.11
CA THR A 250 1.62 -21.47 29.01
C THR A 250 0.87 -22.79 28.80
N GLY A 251 1.40 -23.88 29.39
CA GLY A 251 0.69 -25.17 29.47
C GLY A 251 0.76 -26.06 28.22
N VAL A 252 1.37 -25.61 27.12
CA VAL A 252 1.54 -26.41 25.89
C VAL A 252 2.78 -27.32 25.95
N GLY A 253 3.85 -26.88 26.61
CA GLY A 253 5.12 -27.61 26.66
C GLY A 253 6.14 -27.01 27.63
N GLU A 254 7.35 -27.56 27.62
CA GLU A 254 8.50 -27.02 28.34
C GLU A 254 9.05 -25.81 27.59
N CYS A 255 9.22 -24.69 28.30
CA CYS A 255 9.76 -23.46 27.72
C CYS A 255 11.24 -23.30 28.10
N PHE A 256 12.05 -22.97 27.10
CA PHE A 256 13.46 -22.64 27.22
C PHE A 256 13.72 -21.24 26.68
N TRP A 257 14.80 -20.59 27.09
CA TRP A 257 15.10 -19.23 26.66
C TRP A 257 16.58 -18.88 26.60
N HIS A 258 16.87 -17.79 25.89
CA HIS A 258 18.15 -17.11 25.92
C HIS A 258 17.89 -15.60 25.75
N SER A 259 18.17 -14.78 26.77
CA SER A 259 17.84 -13.35 26.67
C SER A 259 18.90 -12.54 25.92
N ARG A 260 20.16 -12.99 25.85
CA ARG A 260 21.24 -12.19 25.24
C ARG A 260 22.23 -13.03 24.42
N TRP A 261 21.84 -13.41 23.21
CA TRP A 261 22.70 -14.14 22.27
C TRP A 261 23.27 -13.19 21.20
N ASN A 262 24.37 -13.57 20.53
CA ASN A 262 25.09 -12.71 19.58
C ASN A 262 24.65 -12.99 18.13
N PRO A 263 23.82 -12.13 17.51
CA PRO A 263 23.36 -12.32 16.14
C PRO A 263 24.43 -12.12 15.06
N ASP A 264 25.59 -11.55 15.41
CA ASP A 264 26.73 -11.38 14.49
C ASP A 264 27.69 -12.57 14.51
N GLY A 265 27.44 -13.54 15.40
CA GLY A 265 28.25 -14.75 15.51
C GLY A 265 27.86 -15.83 14.49
N ASP A 266 28.41 -17.02 14.72
CA ASP A 266 28.04 -18.23 13.98
C ASP A 266 26.69 -18.82 14.43
N GLY A 267 26.06 -18.28 15.47
CA GLY A 267 24.78 -18.72 16.02
C GLY A 267 24.84 -20.01 16.85
N ALA A 268 26.03 -20.50 17.19
CA ALA A 268 26.20 -21.73 17.97
C ALA A 268 25.74 -21.59 19.44
N ASP A 269 25.65 -20.37 19.94
CA ASP A 269 25.10 -20.02 21.26
C ASP A 269 23.66 -20.54 21.47
N LEU A 270 22.84 -20.49 20.42
CA LEU A 270 21.53 -21.14 20.38
C LEU A 270 21.60 -22.55 19.77
N TRP A 271 22.22 -22.66 18.59
CA TRP A 271 22.00 -23.80 17.71
C TRP A 271 22.50 -25.13 18.25
N GLN A 272 23.62 -25.14 18.99
CA GLN A 272 24.18 -26.39 19.53
C GLN A 272 23.26 -27.06 20.56
N TYR A 273 22.42 -26.26 21.25
CA TYR A 273 21.42 -26.76 22.19
C TYR A 273 20.15 -27.14 21.44
N PHE A 274 19.66 -26.23 20.59
CA PHE A 274 18.40 -26.42 19.87
C PHE A 274 18.45 -27.62 18.91
N ALA A 275 19.53 -27.78 18.15
CA ALA A 275 19.70 -28.91 17.24
C ALA A 275 19.91 -30.25 17.93
N LYS A 276 20.32 -30.24 19.21
CA LYS A 276 20.58 -31.47 19.98
C LYS A 276 19.28 -32.09 20.51
N ASP A 277 18.43 -31.29 21.14
CA ASP A 277 17.23 -31.79 21.82
C ASP A 277 16.07 -30.78 21.89
N GLY A 278 16.11 -29.73 21.06
CA GLY A 278 15.09 -28.69 21.02
C GLY A 278 15.10 -27.74 22.22
N SER A 279 16.11 -27.76 23.09
CA SER A 279 16.23 -26.86 24.24
C SER A 279 17.07 -25.61 23.96
N LEU A 280 17.05 -24.66 24.90
CA LEU A 280 17.96 -23.51 25.01
C LEU A 280 18.59 -23.51 26.41
N PRO A 281 19.73 -22.83 26.64
CA PRO A 281 20.47 -22.91 27.90
C PRO A 281 19.82 -22.21 29.10
N ASN A 282 18.64 -21.58 28.94
CA ASN A 282 17.94 -20.82 29.97
C ASN A 282 18.77 -19.66 30.54
N CYS A 283 19.47 -18.97 29.63
CA CYS A 283 20.33 -17.85 29.99
C CYS A 283 19.52 -16.56 30.15
N THR A 284 19.67 -15.91 31.32
CA THR A 284 19.12 -14.58 31.59
C THR A 284 20.25 -13.61 31.89
N ASP A 285 20.44 -12.66 30.99
CA ASP A 285 21.34 -11.54 31.05
C ASP A 285 20.63 -10.29 30.51
N THR A 286 20.43 -9.29 31.37
CA THR A 286 19.78 -8.00 31.06
C THR A 286 20.80 -6.88 30.89
N THR A 287 22.09 -7.21 30.76
CA THR A 287 23.16 -6.23 30.57
C THR A 287 22.94 -5.48 29.26
N PRO A 288 22.83 -4.13 29.29
CA PRO A 288 22.68 -3.33 28.09
C PRO A 288 23.88 -3.49 27.14
N ALA A 289 23.59 -3.61 25.85
CA ALA A 289 24.59 -3.75 24.81
C ALA A 289 25.48 -2.50 24.71
N HIS A 290 26.78 -2.74 24.48
CA HIS A 290 27.71 -1.69 24.09
C HIS A 290 27.44 -1.25 22.63
N ALA A 291 27.98 -0.10 22.22
CA ALA A 291 27.70 0.47 20.91
C ALA A 291 28.11 -0.42 19.72
N SER A 292 29.14 -1.27 19.89
CA SER A 292 29.62 -2.21 18.88
C SER A 292 28.97 -3.59 18.96
N GLU A 293 28.05 -3.81 19.90
CA GLU A 293 27.43 -5.11 20.13
C GLU A 293 26.03 -5.14 19.56
N GLN A 294 25.66 -6.29 19.00
CA GLN A 294 24.28 -6.63 18.72
C GLN A 294 23.81 -7.66 19.73
N VAL A 295 22.56 -7.55 20.15
CA VAL A 295 21.95 -8.49 21.10
C VAL A 295 20.60 -8.93 20.60
N ALA A 296 20.31 -10.20 20.80
CA ALA A 296 19.06 -10.83 20.41
C ALA A 296 18.55 -11.72 21.55
N ALA A 297 17.25 -12.02 21.51
CA ALA A 297 16.59 -12.92 22.44
C ALA A 297 15.93 -14.08 21.70
N ALA A 298 15.76 -15.20 22.37
CA ALA A 298 15.03 -16.35 21.86
C ALA A 298 14.26 -17.06 22.98
N PHE A 299 13.12 -17.65 22.63
CA PHE A 299 12.49 -18.71 23.41
C PHE A 299 12.29 -19.94 22.52
N ALA A 300 12.25 -21.12 23.12
CA ALA A 300 11.86 -22.37 22.47
C ALA A 300 10.82 -23.10 23.30
N LEU A 301 9.81 -23.67 22.66
CA LEU A 301 8.75 -24.44 23.31
C LEU A 301 8.79 -25.88 22.83
N ARG A 302 9.18 -26.80 23.72
CA ARG A 302 9.26 -28.23 23.44
C ARG A 302 8.01 -28.96 23.94
N PHE A 303 7.37 -29.72 23.07
CA PHE A 303 6.15 -30.46 23.36
C PHE A 303 6.12 -31.78 22.58
N THR A 304 5.20 -32.67 22.93
CA THR A 304 5.02 -33.97 22.26
C THR A 304 3.62 -34.07 21.69
N VAL A 305 3.53 -34.40 20.39
CA VAL A 305 2.26 -34.61 19.69
C VAL A 305 2.00 -36.11 19.60
N ALA A 306 0.89 -36.56 20.18
CA ALA A 306 0.51 -37.98 20.14
C ALA A 306 0.11 -38.42 18.72
N PRO A 307 0.16 -39.74 18.40
CA PRO A 307 -0.28 -40.26 17.10
C PRO A 307 -1.68 -39.77 16.71
N GLY A 308 -1.81 -39.22 15.50
CA GLY A 308 -3.06 -38.69 14.95
C GLY A 308 -3.56 -37.40 15.58
N GLN A 309 -2.84 -36.80 16.54
CA GLN A 309 -3.23 -35.53 17.15
C GLN A 309 -2.68 -34.32 16.41
N THR A 310 -3.37 -33.19 16.57
CA THR A 310 -2.93 -31.88 16.12
C THR A 310 -2.77 -30.96 17.31
N THR A 311 -1.60 -30.32 17.43
CA THR A 311 -1.33 -29.26 18.40
C THR A 311 -1.30 -27.91 17.68
N GLU A 312 -2.03 -26.95 18.23
CA GLU A 312 -2.02 -25.56 17.77
C GLU A 312 -1.23 -24.70 18.76
N LEU A 313 -0.38 -23.81 18.24
CA LEU A 313 0.47 -22.94 19.05
C LEU A 313 0.51 -21.51 18.46
N PRO A 314 -0.17 -20.53 19.07
CA PRO A 314 -0.04 -19.14 18.68
C PRO A 314 1.24 -18.52 19.25
N VAL A 315 1.97 -17.81 18.40
CA VAL A 315 3.04 -16.86 18.78
C VAL A 315 2.60 -15.48 18.34
N VAL A 316 2.64 -14.49 19.23
CA VAL A 316 2.26 -13.11 18.90
C VAL A 316 3.46 -12.21 19.07
N LEU A 317 3.84 -11.52 18.00
CA LEU A 317 4.85 -10.46 17.99
C LEU A 317 4.14 -9.10 18.01
N ALA A 318 4.57 -8.18 18.86
CA ALA A 318 4.09 -6.80 18.89
C ALA A 318 5.26 -5.82 19.06
N TRP A 319 5.09 -4.61 18.51
CA TRP A 319 6.01 -3.49 18.69
C TRP A 319 5.24 -2.27 19.20
N ASP A 320 5.70 -1.64 20.27
CA ASP A 320 5.17 -0.37 20.74
C ASP A 320 6.18 0.72 20.42
N LEU A 321 6.05 1.32 19.23
CA LEU A 321 6.82 2.49 18.76
C LEU A 321 5.82 3.65 18.60
N PRO A 322 5.48 4.37 19.67
CA PRO A 322 4.28 5.20 19.73
C PRO A 322 4.38 6.50 18.94
N VAL A 323 5.59 6.90 18.55
CA VAL A 323 5.90 8.19 17.96
C VAL A 323 6.36 8.02 16.51
N THR A 324 5.85 8.90 15.66
CA THR A 324 6.43 9.20 14.35
C THR A 324 6.90 10.65 14.37
N GLU A 325 8.14 10.89 13.96
CA GLU A 325 8.71 12.20 13.73
C GLU A 325 8.81 12.46 12.22
N PHE A 326 8.50 13.67 11.79
CA PHE A 326 8.58 14.06 10.38
C PHE A 326 9.79 14.98 10.16
N GLY A 327 9.56 16.22 9.75
CA GLY A 327 10.56 17.28 9.91
C GLY A 327 10.91 17.47 11.38
N ALA A 328 12.13 17.94 11.65
CA ALA A 328 12.67 18.04 13.01
C ALA A 328 11.69 18.75 13.98
N GLY A 329 11.30 18.03 15.04
CA GLY A 329 10.38 18.51 16.07
C GLY A 329 8.88 18.43 15.72
N ILE A 330 8.52 17.94 14.53
CA ILE A 330 7.13 17.68 14.14
C ILE A 330 6.80 16.23 14.50
N ILE A 331 6.12 16.06 15.63
CA ILE A 331 5.89 14.75 16.25
C ILE A 331 4.39 14.46 16.35
N TYR A 332 4.01 13.26 15.93
CA TYR A 332 2.66 12.72 16.10
C TYR A 332 2.72 11.39 16.83
N TYR A 333 1.73 11.14 17.69
CA TYR A 333 1.50 9.79 18.21
C TYR A 333 0.74 8.97 17.18
N ARG A 334 1.02 7.66 17.11
CA ARG A 334 0.31 6.72 16.22
C ARG A 334 -1.07 6.38 16.76
N ARG A 335 -2.02 6.05 15.88
CA ARG A 335 -3.42 5.79 16.21
C ARG A 335 -3.61 4.77 17.33
N TYR A 336 -2.87 3.66 17.31
CA TYR A 336 -3.06 2.60 18.30
C TYR A 336 -2.87 3.08 19.75
N THR A 337 -2.14 4.19 19.93
CA THR A 337 -1.89 4.80 21.25
C THR A 337 -3.15 5.38 21.89
N ASP A 338 -4.24 5.57 21.15
CA ASP A 338 -5.55 5.92 21.72
C ASP A 338 -6.17 4.76 22.52
N PHE A 339 -5.72 3.53 22.28
CA PHE A 339 -6.23 2.30 22.89
C PHE A 339 -5.24 1.65 23.88
N CYS A 340 -4.10 2.30 24.07
CA CYS A 340 -3.14 2.05 25.15
C CYS A 340 -2.72 3.39 25.78
N ASP A 341 -1.62 3.44 26.52
CA ASP A 341 -1.02 4.73 26.87
C ASP A 341 0.10 5.10 25.88
N ARG A 342 0.67 6.29 26.03
CA ARG A 342 1.72 6.84 25.14
C ARG A 342 3.13 6.66 25.69
N SER A 343 3.32 5.70 26.61
CA SER A 343 4.61 5.51 27.29
C SER A 343 5.66 4.80 26.46
N GLY A 344 5.27 4.10 25.39
CA GLY A 344 6.18 3.20 24.67
C GLY A 344 6.50 1.93 25.45
N GLN A 345 5.68 1.53 26.44
CA GLN A 345 5.87 0.34 27.28
C GLN A 345 4.69 -0.65 27.23
N ASN A 346 3.98 -0.70 26.10
CA ASN A 346 2.75 -1.49 25.91
C ASN A 346 2.94 -2.74 25.04
N ALA A 347 4.14 -3.05 24.55
CA ALA A 347 4.34 -4.19 23.63
C ALA A 347 3.84 -5.52 24.21
N VAL A 348 4.08 -5.78 25.51
CA VAL A 348 3.57 -6.97 26.21
C VAL A 348 2.04 -6.97 26.30
N ARG A 349 1.43 -5.80 26.56
CA ARG A 349 -0.03 -5.64 26.62
C ARG A 349 -0.68 -5.94 25.27
N LEU A 350 -0.07 -5.44 24.18
CA LEU A 350 -0.52 -5.67 22.82
C LEU A 350 -0.38 -7.14 22.42
N ALA A 351 0.78 -7.75 22.67
CA ALA A 351 0.99 -9.17 22.38
C ALA A 351 0.06 -10.08 23.20
N SER A 352 -0.18 -9.75 24.47
CA SER A 352 -1.13 -10.49 25.34
C SER A 352 -2.56 -10.38 24.84
N ARG A 353 -2.98 -9.18 24.39
CA ARG A 353 -4.26 -8.98 23.71
C ARG A 353 -4.36 -9.85 22.45
N GLY A 354 -3.28 -9.96 21.68
CA GLY A 354 -3.22 -10.88 20.54
C GLY A 354 -3.45 -12.33 20.92
N LEU A 355 -2.80 -12.83 21.99
CA LEU A 355 -3.02 -14.20 22.47
C LEU A 355 -4.47 -14.44 22.93
N GLN A 356 -5.12 -13.42 23.48
CA GLN A 356 -6.51 -13.51 23.94
C GLN A 356 -7.53 -13.50 22.80
N HIS A 357 -7.27 -12.75 21.72
CA HIS A 357 -8.28 -12.44 20.70
C HIS A 357 -7.98 -12.98 19.30
N TYR A 358 -6.83 -13.61 19.04
CA TYR A 358 -6.46 -14.02 17.67
C TYR A 358 -7.52 -14.87 16.97
N ARG A 359 -8.21 -15.79 17.66
CA ARG A 359 -9.27 -16.62 17.05
C ARG A 359 -10.46 -15.79 16.61
N GLN A 360 -10.84 -14.79 17.40
CA GLN A 360 -11.90 -13.86 17.06
C GLN A 360 -11.50 -13.05 15.82
N TRP A 361 -10.30 -12.49 15.80
CA TRP A 361 -9.80 -11.72 14.67
C TRP A 361 -9.68 -12.57 13.40
N GLN A 362 -9.15 -13.78 13.50
CA GLN A 362 -9.07 -14.72 12.37
C GLN A 362 -10.48 -15.01 11.82
N GLN A 363 -11.46 -15.26 12.68
CA GLN A 363 -12.83 -15.49 12.25
C GLN A 363 -13.44 -14.25 11.60
N GLN A 364 -13.21 -13.05 12.15
CA GLN A 364 -13.69 -11.80 11.55
C GLN A 364 -13.06 -11.55 10.17
N ILE A 365 -11.77 -11.85 10.00
CA ILE A 365 -11.10 -11.77 8.71
C ILE A 365 -11.74 -12.72 7.70
N ARG A 366 -11.95 -13.98 8.09
CA ARG A 366 -12.63 -14.97 7.25
C ARG A 366 -14.04 -14.51 6.89
N SER A 367 -14.79 -13.99 7.86
CA SER A 367 -16.16 -13.52 7.66
C SER A 367 -16.26 -12.37 6.67
N TRP A 368 -15.38 -11.36 6.71
CA TRP A 368 -15.45 -10.26 5.74
C TRP A 368 -14.95 -10.66 4.36
N GLN A 369 -14.00 -11.61 4.27
CA GLN A 369 -13.57 -12.15 2.98
C GLN A 369 -14.61 -13.09 2.34
N GLN A 370 -15.46 -13.75 3.13
CA GLN A 370 -16.38 -14.78 2.64
C GLN A 370 -17.26 -14.31 1.46
N PRO A 371 -17.92 -13.13 1.49
CA PRO A 371 -18.74 -12.67 0.36
C PRO A 371 -17.95 -12.46 -0.94
N ILE A 372 -16.66 -12.11 -0.85
CA ILE A 372 -15.77 -11.99 -2.01
C ILE A 372 -15.47 -13.39 -2.57
N LEU A 373 -15.13 -14.34 -1.69
CA LEU A 373 -14.75 -15.70 -2.08
C LEU A 373 -15.91 -16.49 -2.66
N GLU A 374 -17.10 -16.34 -2.10
CA GLU A 374 -18.32 -17.01 -2.54
C GLU A 374 -18.99 -16.31 -3.73
N HIS A 375 -18.47 -15.16 -4.18
CA HIS A 375 -19.08 -14.44 -5.30
C HIS A 375 -19.15 -15.35 -6.55
N PRO A 376 -20.35 -15.61 -7.09
CA PRO A 376 -20.57 -16.69 -8.06
C PRO A 376 -20.03 -16.39 -9.46
N HIS A 377 -19.79 -15.11 -9.75
CA HIS A 377 -19.40 -14.63 -11.08
C HIS A 377 -18.01 -14.02 -11.13
N TRP A 378 -17.32 -13.94 -10.00
CA TRP A 378 -15.95 -13.43 -9.97
C TRP A 378 -14.96 -14.58 -10.15
N PRO A 379 -13.98 -14.46 -11.06
CA PRO A 379 -12.95 -15.47 -11.21
C PRO A 379 -11.98 -15.44 -10.02
N ASP A 380 -11.34 -16.59 -9.75
CA ASP A 380 -10.50 -16.75 -8.56
C ASP A 380 -9.25 -15.85 -8.58
N TRP A 381 -8.67 -15.59 -9.76
CA TRP A 381 -7.56 -14.63 -9.90
C TRP A 381 -7.96 -13.22 -9.46
N PHE A 382 -9.23 -12.83 -9.71
CA PHE A 382 -9.73 -11.51 -9.35
C PHE A 382 -9.95 -11.41 -7.85
N LYS A 383 -10.57 -12.42 -7.24
CA LYS A 383 -10.76 -12.50 -5.78
C LYS A 383 -9.42 -12.46 -5.05
N MET A 384 -8.41 -13.16 -5.58
CA MET A 384 -7.05 -13.17 -5.06
C MET A 384 -6.43 -11.76 -5.10
N ALA A 385 -6.40 -11.14 -6.28
CA ALA A 385 -5.79 -9.83 -6.46
C ALA A 385 -6.54 -8.75 -5.67
N LEU A 386 -7.88 -8.77 -5.67
CA LEU A 386 -8.73 -7.83 -4.94
C LEU A 386 -8.36 -7.77 -3.45
N CYS A 387 -8.15 -8.93 -2.81
CA CYS A 387 -7.69 -8.97 -1.43
C CYS A 387 -6.23 -8.55 -1.29
N ASN A 388 -5.33 -9.06 -2.15
CA ASN A 388 -3.90 -8.83 -2.00
C ASN A 388 -3.45 -7.39 -2.32
N GLU A 389 -4.10 -6.67 -3.22
CA GLU A 389 -3.79 -5.25 -3.50
C GLU A 389 -4.08 -4.32 -2.31
N LEU A 390 -4.85 -4.77 -1.29
CA LEU A 390 -5.03 -4.01 -0.05
C LEU A 390 -3.75 -3.87 0.79
N TYR A 391 -2.69 -4.62 0.47
CA TYR A 391 -1.43 -4.59 1.22
C TYR A 391 -0.85 -3.18 1.37
N VAL A 392 -1.05 -2.32 0.36
CA VAL A 392 -0.55 -0.94 0.33
C VAL A 392 -1.13 -0.09 1.45
N LEU A 393 -2.31 -0.42 2.00
CA LEU A 393 -2.85 0.28 3.17
C LEU A 393 -2.04 0.01 4.45
N SER A 394 -1.26 -1.07 4.50
CA SER A 394 -0.29 -1.31 5.58
C SER A 394 1.14 -0.90 5.19
N SER A 395 1.60 -1.20 3.97
CA SER A 395 3.00 -1.02 3.56
C SER A 395 3.25 0.13 2.58
N GLY A 396 2.26 0.95 2.28
CA GLY A 396 2.39 2.14 1.42
C GLY A 396 2.94 3.35 2.19
N GLY A 397 3.77 3.13 3.21
CA GLY A 397 4.21 4.19 4.12
C GLY A 397 3.08 4.83 4.93
N THR A 398 2.00 4.09 5.21
CA THR A 398 0.78 4.62 5.82
C THR A 398 1.02 5.35 7.13
N LEU A 399 0.39 6.52 7.27
CA LEU A 399 0.25 7.27 8.50
C LEU A 399 -1.15 7.16 9.06
N TRP A 400 -1.23 7.03 10.38
CA TRP A 400 -2.46 7.23 11.10
C TRP A 400 -2.17 7.83 12.47
N SER A 401 -2.48 9.11 12.64
CA SER A 401 -2.24 9.78 13.91
C SER A 401 -3.22 9.33 14.99
N ALA A 402 -2.85 9.54 16.25
CA ALA A 402 -3.78 9.58 17.36
C ALA A 402 -4.88 10.64 17.14
N ALA A 403 -6.02 10.44 17.78
CA ALA A 403 -7.14 11.37 17.75
C ALA A 403 -6.76 12.73 18.32
N SER A 404 -7.41 13.77 17.79
CA SER A 404 -7.39 15.13 18.32
C SER A 404 -8.79 15.74 18.29
N ASP A 405 -8.97 16.90 18.92
CA ASP A 405 -10.25 17.64 18.86
C ASP A 405 -10.62 18.03 17.41
N ARG A 406 -9.62 18.28 16.55
CA ARG A 406 -9.81 18.60 15.13
C ARG A 406 -10.15 17.38 14.30
N ASP A 407 -9.48 16.27 14.56
CA ASP A 407 -9.58 15.02 13.81
C ASP A 407 -9.84 13.87 14.81
N PRO A 408 -11.10 13.58 15.18
CA PRO A 408 -11.44 12.61 16.23
C PRO A 408 -11.09 11.16 15.92
N LEU A 409 -10.89 10.83 14.63
CA LEU A 409 -10.34 9.55 14.18
C LEU A 409 -8.83 9.59 13.95
N GLY A 410 -8.18 10.73 14.22
CA GLY A 410 -6.82 11.00 13.77
C GLY A 410 -6.77 11.37 12.30
N GLN A 411 -5.60 11.76 11.81
CA GLN A 411 -5.34 12.02 10.40
C GLN A 411 -4.76 10.76 9.75
N PHE A 412 -5.23 10.44 8.55
CA PHE A 412 -4.81 9.28 7.77
C PHE A 412 -4.10 9.74 6.50
N ALA A 413 -3.11 8.97 6.04
CA ALA A 413 -2.50 9.17 4.74
C ALA A 413 -1.75 7.92 4.26
N VAL A 414 -1.77 7.64 2.97
CA VAL A 414 -0.93 6.64 2.29
C VAL A 414 -0.06 7.37 1.26
N LEU A 415 1.18 6.96 1.08
CA LEU A 415 2.03 7.52 0.03
C LEU A 415 1.50 7.12 -1.35
N GLU A 416 1.75 7.94 -2.35
CA GLU A 416 1.66 7.53 -3.74
C GLU A 416 2.52 6.30 -4.01
N CYS A 417 3.79 6.34 -3.59
CA CYS A 417 4.68 5.19 -3.44
C CYS A 417 5.93 5.56 -2.61
N LEU A 418 6.89 4.64 -2.53
CA LEU A 418 8.14 4.86 -1.78
C LEU A 418 9.24 5.59 -2.59
N ASP A 419 9.09 5.65 -3.90
CA ASP A 419 9.91 6.46 -4.80
C ASP A 419 9.47 7.92 -4.80
N TYR A 420 8.15 8.13 -4.86
CA TYR A 420 7.48 9.41 -4.85
C TYR A 420 6.73 9.54 -3.53
N ARG A 421 7.47 9.92 -2.49
CA ARG A 421 6.99 9.91 -1.09
C ARG A 421 6.08 11.09 -0.79
N TRP A 422 4.97 11.14 -1.50
CA TRP A 422 3.96 12.17 -1.42
C TRP A 422 2.69 11.55 -0.87
N TYR A 423 2.21 12.08 0.25
CA TYR A 423 1.03 11.56 0.89
C TYR A 423 -0.21 11.96 0.12
N GLU A 424 -1.03 10.96 -0.23
CA GLU A 424 -2.36 11.15 -0.80
C GLU A 424 -2.37 11.93 -2.13
N SER A 425 -1.41 11.74 -3.04
CA SER A 425 -1.45 12.38 -4.38
C SER A 425 -2.83 12.24 -5.04
N LEU A 426 -3.51 13.37 -5.23
CA LEU A 426 -4.96 13.48 -5.46
C LEU A 426 -5.43 12.83 -6.76
N ASP A 427 -4.67 13.06 -7.82
CA ASP A 427 -4.89 12.51 -9.14
C ASP A 427 -4.70 10.98 -9.17
N VAL A 428 -3.83 10.46 -8.30
CA VAL A 428 -3.62 9.00 -8.14
C VAL A 428 -4.79 8.37 -7.40
N ARG A 429 -5.26 9.01 -6.32
CA ARG A 429 -6.37 8.52 -5.47
C ARG A 429 -7.74 8.58 -6.13
N LEU A 430 -7.90 9.32 -7.24
CA LEU A 430 -9.02 9.13 -8.16
C LEU A 430 -9.20 7.62 -8.47
N TYR A 431 -8.10 6.91 -8.66
CA TYR A 431 -8.09 5.46 -8.87
C TYR A 431 -7.79 4.68 -7.59
N GLY A 432 -6.90 5.18 -6.75
CA GLY A 432 -6.37 4.46 -5.60
C GLY A 432 -7.31 4.31 -4.40
N SER A 433 -8.31 5.17 -4.20
CA SER A 433 -9.02 5.20 -2.90
C SER A 433 -10.34 4.41 -2.82
N PHE A 434 -10.71 3.64 -3.85
CA PHE A 434 -11.94 2.83 -3.85
C PHE A 434 -12.00 1.83 -2.69
N ALA A 435 -10.89 1.14 -2.42
CA ALA A 435 -10.82 0.15 -1.35
C ALA A 435 -10.98 0.78 0.03
N LEU A 436 -10.30 1.92 0.27
CA LEU A 436 -10.40 2.66 1.53
C LEU A 436 -11.82 3.18 1.74
N LEU A 437 -12.45 3.75 0.70
CA LEU A 437 -13.84 4.18 0.76
C LEU A 437 -14.79 3.03 1.12
N HIS A 438 -14.63 1.89 0.46
CA HIS A 438 -15.56 0.77 0.60
C HIS A 438 -15.44 0.06 1.96
N LEU A 439 -14.21 -0.08 2.49
CA LEU A 439 -13.94 -0.86 3.69
C LEU A 439 -13.71 -0.02 4.94
N TRP A 440 -13.22 1.22 4.82
CA TRP A 440 -12.96 2.16 5.91
C TRP A 440 -13.40 3.59 5.55
N PRO A 441 -14.70 3.80 5.26
CA PRO A 441 -15.20 5.06 4.71
C PRO A 441 -14.88 6.29 5.55
N ASP A 442 -14.79 6.17 6.87
CA ASP A 442 -14.49 7.32 7.74
C ASP A 442 -13.02 7.77 7.62
N LEU A 443 -12.11 6.85 7.26
CA LEU A 443 -10.72 7.21 6.94
C LEU A 443 -10.64 7.93 5.60
N GLU A 444 -11.33 7.44 4.56
CA GLU A 444 -11.37 8.15 3.27
C GLU A 444 -11.92 9.58 3.43
N LYS A 445 -13.03 9.73 4.17
CA LYS A 445 -13.59 11.07 4.44
C LYS A 445 -12.64 11.95 5.25
N THR A 446 -11.79 11.38 6.10
CA THR A 446 -10.76 12.13 6.83
C THR A 446 -9.71 12.69 5.87
N VAL A 447 -9.28 11.91 4.87
CA VAL A 447 -8.38 12.37 3.81
C VAL A 447 -9.02 13.50 3.02
N MET A 448 -10.27 13.34 2.58
CA MET A 448 -10.97 14.39 1.83
C MET A 448 -11.17 15.69 2.63
N ARG A 449 -11.41 15.59 3.94
CA ARG A 449 -11.42 16.77 4.83
C ARG A 449 -10.06 17.47 4.90
N ALA A 450 -8.96 16.70 4.91
CA ALA A 450 -7.62 17.29 4.88
C ALA A 450 -7.37 18.08 3.59
N PHE A 451 -7.78 17.55 2.43
CA PHE A 451 -7.78 18.31 1.17
C PHE A 451 -8.65 19.56 1.24
N ALA A 452 -9.88 19.46 1.75
CA ALA A 452 -10.78 20.60 1.89
C ALA A 452 -10.16 21.74 2.71
N ARG A 453 -9.42 21.41 3.79
CA ARG A 453 -8.69 22.38 4.60
C ARG A 453 -7.48 22.99 3.88
N ALA A 454 -6.80 22.22 3.03
CA ALA A 454 -5.59 22.64 2.33
C ALA A 454 -5.87 23.51 1.08
N ILE A 455 -7.02 23.36 0.43
CA ILE A 455 -7.38 24.12 -0.77
C ILE A 455 -7.28 25.65 -0.58
N PRO A 456 -7.85 26.28 0.45
CA PRO A 456 -7.80 27.74 0.61
C PRO A 456 -6.43 28.29 1.07
N THR A 457 -5.47 27.43 1.41
CA THR A 457 -4.15 27.87 1.92
C THR A 457 -3.21 28.27 0.78
N ALA A 458 -2.16 29.04 1.11
CA ALA A 458 -1.10 29.43 0.19
C ALA A 458 0.28 29.33 0.86
N ASP A 459 1.28 28.99 0.07
CA ASP A 459 2.70 29.05 0.40
C ASP A 459 3.45 29.67 -0.79
N PRO A 460 3.86 30.95 -0.70
CA PRO A 460 4.53 31.66 -1.78
C PRO A 460 6.00 31.25 -1.95
N THR A 461 6.51 30.31 -1.15
CA THR A 461 7.91 29.86 -1.23
C THR A 461 8.22 29.35 -2.64
N PRO A 462 9.19 29.95 -3.36
CA PRO A 462 9.49 29.56 -4.72
C PRO A 462 10.26 28.23 -4.76
N ARG A 463 9.79 27.30 -5.59
CA ARG A 463 10.42 25.98 -5.83
C ARG A 463 10.90 25.87 -7.26
N ILE A 464 12.01 25.14 -7.47
CA ILE A 464 12.45 24.76 -8.81
C ILE A 464 11.44 23.77 -9.36
N ILE A 465 10.98 23.99 -10.58
CA ILE A 465 10.13 23.03 -11.29
C ILE A 465 11.01 22.05 -12.05
N GLY A 466 10.99 20.80 -11.60
CA GLY A 466 11.83 19.70 -12.03
C GLY A 466 11.81 19.44 -13.53
N TYR A 467 10.63 19.45 -14.13
CA TYR A 467 10.43 19.18 -15.55
C TYR A 467 11.22 20.12 -16.48
N PHE A 468 11.38 21.38 -16.08
CA PHE A 468 12.16 22.38 -16.81
C PHE A 468 13.61 22.49 -16.34
N TYR A 469 13.99 21.73 -15.30
CA TYR A 469 15.35 21.78 -14.76
C TYR A 469 16.35 21.17 -15.74
N ARG A 470 17.48 21.84 -15.91
CA ARG A 470 18.56 21.46 -16.83
C ARG A 470 19.93 21.50 -16.13
N GLY A 471 19.96 21.24 -14.83
CA GLY A 471 21.17 21.17 -14.02
C GLY A 471 21.73 22.51 -13.50
N ASP A 472 21.14 23.66 -13.87
CA ASP A 472 21.53 24.98 -13.36
C ASP A 472 20.42 25.62 -12.50
N PRO A 473 20.57 25.67 -11.16
CA PRO A 473 19.61 26.29 -10.25
C PRO A 473 19.40 27.80 -10.45
N ALA A 474 20.34 28.50 -11.09
CA ALA A 474 20.29 29.95 -11.30
C ALA A 474 19.36 30.33 -12.47
N THR A 475 19.24 29.45 -13.47
CA THR A 475 18.35 29.64 -14.63
C THR A 475 17.07 28.81 -14.54
N ALA A 476 16.91 28.02 -13.50
CA ALA A 476 15.77 27.14 -13.31
C ALA A 476 14.46 27.93 -13.23
N TYR A 477 13.42 27.44 -13.93
CA TYR A 477 12.06 27.94 -13.77
C TYR A 477 11.57 27.67 -12.35
N ARG A 478 10.90 28.68 -11.75
CA ARG A 478 10.41 28.61 -10.39
C ARG A 478 8.95 29.03 -10.31
N ALA A 479 8.19 28.35 -9.48
CA ALA A 479 6.81 28.69 -9.17
C ALA A 479 6.59 28.69 -7.65
N PRO A 480 5.54 29.37 -7.14
CA PRO A 480 5.11 29.22 -5.76
C PRO A 480 4.80 27.77 -5.42
N ARG A 481 5.11 27.33 -4.20
CA ARG A 481 4.74 25.98 -3.74
C ARG A 481 3.23 25.73 -3.82
N LYS A 482 2.43 26.67 -3.30
CA LYS A 482 0.98 26.54 -3.22
C LYS A 482 0.30 27.89 -3.43
N VAL A 483 -0.57 27.97 -4.42
CA VAL A 483 -1.46 29.11 -4.68
C VAL A 483 -2.80 28.86 -3.99
N ALA A 484 -3.38 29.92 -3.39
CA ALA A 484 -4.70 29.82 -2.76
C ALA A 484 -5.76 29.34 -3.74
N ASN A 485 -6.61 28.42 -3.30
CA ASN A 485 -7.71 27.79 -4.04
C ASN A 485 -7.30 26.84 -5.18
N ALA A 486 -6.01 26.81 -5.58
CA ALA A 486 -5.49 25.67 -6.33
C ALA A 486 -5.60 24.42 -5.46
N VAL A 487 -6.12 23.33 -5.99
CA VAL A 487 -6.15 22.07 -5.24
C VAL A 487 -4.73 21.54 -5.13
N PRO A 488 -4.23 21.21 -3.93
CA PRO A 488 -2.89 20.66 -3.83
C PRO A 488 -2.85 19.27 -4.48
N HIS A 489 -1.71 18.94 -5.09
CA HIS A 489 -1.40 17.61 -5.60
C HIS A 489 -1.38 16.59 -4.46
N ASP A 490 -0.55 16.85 -3.44
CA ASP A 490 -0.35 15.95 -2.31
C ASP A 490 -0.52 16.68 -0.97
N LEU A 491 -0.72 15.89 0.09
CA LEU A 491 -0.80 16.33 1.47
C LEU A 491 0.57 16.35 2.17
N GLY A 492 1.66 16.51 1.43
CA GLY A 492 3.02 16.65 1.98
C GLY A 492 3.84 15.36 1.93
N ALA A 493 4.96 15.35 2.64
CA ALA A 493 5.93 14.26 2.64
C ALA A 493 6.52 14.02 4.05
N PRO A 494 7.13 12.84 4.30
CA PRO A 494 7.66 12.48 5.62
C PRO A 494 8.70 13.44 6.18
N ASN A 495 9.53 14.09 5.35
CA ASN A 495 10.62 14.94 5.84
C ASN A 495 10.21 16.39 6.17
N GLU A 496 8.92 16.73 6.07
CA GLU A 496 8.39 18.05 6.37
C GLU A 496 7.28 18.00 7.44
N HIS A 497 6.04 18.37 7.09
CA HIS A 497 4.91 18.35 8.01
C HIS A 497 3.70 17.87 7.22
N PRO A 498 3.47 16.54 7.15
CA PRO A 498 2.30 15.97 6.51
C PRO A 498 1.01 16.67 6.94
N TRP A 499 0.06 16.75 6.02
CA TRP A 499 -1.22 17.46 6.06
C TRP A 499 -1.15 19.00 6.13
N GLU A 500 -0.07 19.59 6.62
CA GLU A 500 0.05 21.04 6.79
C GLU A 500 0.90 21.69 5.67
N ARG A 501 2.00 21.05 5.25
CA ARG A 501 2.85 21.49 4.14
C ARG A 501 2.56 20.68 2.87
N THR A 502 1.45 21.01 2.21
CA THR A 502 0.97 20.36 0.98
C THR A 502 1.76 20.77 -0.26
N ASN A 503 1.53 20.13 -1.42
CA ASN A 503 2.34 20.32 -2.64
C ASN A 503 3.82 20.08 -2.39
N TYR A 504 4.17 18.92 -1.85
CA TYR A 504 5.56 18.52 -1.73
C TYR A 504 6.20 18.32 -3.09
N THR A 505 5.51 17.66 -4.02
CA THR A 505 6.08 17.50 -5.36
C THR A 505 6.34 18.87 -5.99
N ALA A 506 7.47 18.94 -6.69
CA ALA A 506 7.86 20.09 -7.48
C ALA A 506 8.37 19.63 -8.85
N TYR A 507 8.04 18.39 -9.26
CA TYR A 507 8.38 17.91 -10.59
C TYR A 507 7.67 18.77 -11.65
N GLN A 508 6.36 18.99 -11.48
CA GLN A 508 5.57 19.96 -12.22
C GLN A 508 5.10 21.11 -11.31
N ASP A 509 4.64 22.21 -11.93
CA ASP A 509 3.87 23.23 -11.23
C ASP A 509 2.41 22.78 -11.09
N CYS A 510 2.13 22.03 -10.02
CA CYS A 510 0.79 21.48 -9.75
C CYS A 510 -0.29 22.55 -9.51
N ASN A 511 0.08 23.82 -9.28
CA ASN A 511 -0.92 24.88 -9.20
C ASN A 511 -1.61 25.13 -10.55
N LEU A 512 -1.00 24.68 -11.65
CA LEU A 512 -1.53 24.82 -13.00
C LEU A 512 -2.26 23.58 -13.49
N TRP A 513 -2.36 22.51 -12.68
CA TRP A 513 -2.95 21.25 -13.12
C TRP A 513 -4.47 21.35 -13.34
N LYS A 514 -4.97 20.69 -14.38
CA LYS A 514 -6.35 20.82 -14.86
C LYS A 514 -7.29 19.72 -14.36
N ASP A 515 -6.75 18.63 -13.83
CA ASP A 515 -7.50 17.48 -13.31
C ASP A 515 -7.81 17.62 -11.80
N LEU A 516 -6.83 18.04 -10.98
CA LEU A 516 -6.93 18.03 -9.51
C LEU A 516 -8.23 18.63 -8.94
N ALA A 517 -8.69 19.77 -9.47
CA ALA A 517 -9.94 20.38 -9.01
C ALA A 517 -11.17 19.55 -9.35
N ALA A 518 -11.21 18.93 -10.53
CA ALA A 518 -12.28 18.02 -10.91
C ALA A 518 -12.22 16.73 -10.07
N ASP A 519 -11.02 16.18 -9.86
CA ASP A 519 -10.81 14.97 -9.07
C ASP A 519 -11.28 15.15 -7.63
N PHE A 520 -10.92 16.27 -6.98
CA PHE A 520 -11.40 16.58 -5.63
C PHE A 520 -12.93 16.58 -5.56
N VAL A 521 -13.60 17.25 -6.50
CA VAL A 521 -15.07 17.35 -6.50
C VAL A 521 -15.73 16.00 -6.76
N LEU A 522 -15.20 15.24 -7.71
CA LEU A 522 -15.67 13.88 -8.01
C LEU A 522 -15.52 12.97 -6.80
N LEU A 523 -14.38 13.04 -6.09
CA LEU A 523 -14.12 12.25 -4.89
C LEU A 523 -15.03 12.66 -3.72
N VAL A 524 -15.25 13.96 -3.47
CA VAL A 524 -16.20 14.41 -2.43
C VAL A 524 -17.60 13.86 -2.71
N TYR A 525 -18.08 13.97 -3.96
CA TYR A 525 -19.41 13.48 -4.30
C TYR A 525 -19.48 11.95 -4.28
N ARG A 526 -18.45 11.25 -4.78
CA ARG A 526 -18.32 9.79 -4.71
C ARG A 526 -18.42 9.31 -3.27
N ASP A 527 -17.66 9.91 -2.36
CA ASP A 527 -17.58 9.44 -0.99
C ASP A 527 -18.87 9.73 -0.23
N PHE A 528 -19.51 10.88 -0.51
CA PHE A 528 -20.84 11.18 0.00
C PHE A 528 -21.88 10.15 -0.51
N LEU A 529 -21.93 9.92 -1.82
CA LEU A 529 -22.94 9.07 -2.46
C LEU A 529 -22.77 7.59 -2.09
N LEU A 530 -21.56 7.04 -2.26
CA LEU A 530 -21.28 5.62 -2.07
C LEU A 530 -21.25 5.20 -0.59
N THR A 531 -21.28 6.15 0.35
CA THR A 531 -21.53 5.89 1.79
C THR A 531 -22.98 6.16 2.20
N GLY A 532 -23.91 6.11 1.24
CA GLY A 532 -25.35 6.16 1.48
C GLY A 532 -25.98 7.54 1.28
N GLY A 533 -25.22 8.57 0.89
CA GLY A 533 -25.77 9.90 0.58
C GLY A 533 -26.42 10.61 1.77
N SER A 534 -26.01 10.29 3.00
CA SER A 534 -26.63 10.80 4.23
C SER A 534 -25.71 11.63 5.12
N ASP A 535 -24.40 11.61 4.87
CA ASP A 535 -23.41 12.36 5.66
C ASP A 535 -23.36 13.83 5.21
N LEU A 536 -24.37 14.59 5.61
CA LEU A 536 -24.50 16.01 5.27
C LEU A 536 -23.42 16.87 5.92
N ASP A 537 -22.83 16.45 7.04
CA ASP A 537 -21.79 17.22 7.71
C ASP A 537 -20.49 17.14 6.93
N PHE A 538 -20.08 15.95 6.46
CA PHE A 538 -18.98 15.81 5.50
C PHE A 538 -19.18 16.68 4.25
N ALA A 539 -20.37 16.61 3.65
CA ALA A 539 -20.70 17.38 2.46
C ALA A 539 -20.61 18.89 2.71
N ARG A 540 -21.16 19.39 3.82
CA ARG A 540 -21.10 20.81 4.21
C ARG A 540 -19.69 21.28 4.51
N GLU A 541 -18.89 20.46 5.18
CA GLU A 541 -17.48 20.76 5.49
C GLU A 541 -16.63 20.90 4.22
N CYS A 542 -16.87 20.04 3.23
CA CYS A 542 -16.12 20.06 1.96
C CYS A 542 -16.65 21.12 0.98
N TRP A 543 -17.91 21.54 1.09
CA TRP A 543 -18.57 22.42 0.12
C TRP A 543 -17.80 23.73 -0.18
N PRO A 544 -17.30 24.51 0.81
CA PRO A 544 -16.53 25.71 0.51
C PRO A 544 -15.29 25.44 -0.34
N ALA A 545 -14.63 24.30 -0.13
CA ALA A 545 -13.47 23.89 -0.90
C ALA A 545 -13.85 23.44 -2.32
N VAL A 546 -15.00 22.76 -2.50
CA VAL A 546 -15.58 22.44 -3.82
C VAL A 546 -15.80 23.72 -4.62
N VAL A 547 -16.40 24.73 -3.99
CA VAL A 547 -16.65 26.03 -4.62
C VAL A 547 -15.34 26.72 -5.00
N ALA A 548 -14.36 26.73 -4.10
CA ALA A 548 -13.05 27.33 -4.35
C ALA A 548 -12.31 26.64 -5.52
N ALA A 549 -12.28 25.31 -5.52
CA ALA A 549 -11.61 24.49 -6.54
C ALA A 549 -12.20 24.71 -7.94
N LEU A 550 -13.53 24.64 -8.09
CA LEU A 550 -14.18 24.85 -9.40
C LEU A 550 -14.00 26.27 -9.93
N ASN A 551 -14.10 27.28 -9.05
CA ASN A 551 -13.85 28.66 -9.43
C ASN A 551 -12.40 28.91 -9.84
N TYR A 552 -11.44 28.23 -9.21
CA TYR A 552 -10.04 28.29 -9.59
C TYR A 552 -9.82 27.65 -10.96
N LEU A 553 -10.31 26.42 -11.18
CA LEU A 553 -10.18 25.72 -12.46
C LEU A 553 -10.84 26.49 -13.61
N LYS A 554 -11.99 27.14 -13.35
CA LYS A 554 -12.70 27.95 -14.36
C LYS A 554 -11.86 29.11 -14.92
N GLN A 555 -10.80 29.57 -14.22
CA GLN A 555 -9.90 30.63 -14.69
C GLN A 555 -9.04 30.18 -15.87
N PHE A 556 -8.89 28.87 -16.06
CA PHE A 556 -8.18 28.29 -17.19
C PHE A 556 -9.05 28.09 -18.43
N ASP A 557 -10.30 28.55 -18.44
CA ASP A 557 -11.07 28.77 -19.67
C ASP A 557 -10.73 30.18 -20.17
N THR A 558 -9.78 30.24 -21.10
CA THR A 558 -9.15 31.46 -21.59
C THR A 558 -9.79 31.99 -22.87
N ASP A 559 -10.54 31.16 -23.60
CA ASP A 559 -11.28 31.58 -24.80
C ASP A 559 -12.79 31.79 -24.56
N GLY A 560 -13.26 31.46 -23.37
CA GLY A 560 -14.63 31.66 -22.91
C GLY A 560 -15.62 30.62 -23.44
N ASP A 561 -15.17 29.46 -23.92
CA ASP A 561 -16.03 28.39 -24.44
C ASP A 561 -16.68 27.51 -23.36
N GLY A 562 -16.26 27.65 -22.10
CA GLY A 562 -16.76 26.91 -20.94
C GLY A 562 -15.86 25.76 -20.48
N LEU A 563 -14.76 25.47 -21.18
CA LEU A 563 -13.84 24.37 -20.90
C LEU A 563 -12.47 24.90 -20.46
N PRO A 564 -11.81 24.29 -19.46
CA PRO A 564 -10.43 24.65 -19.13
C PRO A 564 -9.47 24.14 -20.21
N GLU A 565 -8.50 24.96 -20.63
CA GLU A 565 -7.48 24.56 -21.60
C GLU A 565 -6.16 24.13 -20.95
N ASN A 566 -5.66 22.97 -21.34
CA ASN A 566 -4.29 22.54 -21.08
C ASN A 566 -3.27 23.48 -21.74
N GLY A 567 -2.20 23.78 -21.02
CA GLY A 567 -1.27 24.87 -21.35
C GLY A 567 -0.13 24.52 -22.30
N GLY A 568 -0.02 23.28 -22.79
CA GLY A 568 1.14 22.81 -23.57
C GLY A 568 2.32 22.31 -22.74
N ALA A 569 2.15 22.26 -21.42
CA ALA A 569 3.00 21.55 -20.46
C ALA A 569 2.22 20.35 -19.92
N PRO A 570 2.89 19.35 -19.31
CA PRO A 570 2.18 18.29 -18.57
C PRO A 570 1.56 18.89 -17.31
N ASP A 571 0.27 19.22 -17.39
CA ASP A 571 -0.51 19.90 -16.35
C ASP A 571 -1.67 19.00 -15.86
N GLN A 572 -1.36 17.72 -15.66
CA GLN A 572 -2.25 16.65 -15.21
C GLN A 572 -1.43 15.38 -14.86
N THR A 573 -2.07 14.34 -14.32
CA THR A 573 -1.47 13.08 -13.80
C THR A 573 -0.47 12.40 -14.73
N TYR A 574 -0.67 12.46 -16.05
CA TYR A 574 0.32 12.03 -17.05
C TYR A 574 1.39 13.13 -17.18
N ASP A 575 2.17 13.31 -16.13
CA ASP A 575 3.06 14.44 -15.87
C ASP A 575 4.32 14.51 -16.75
N ASP A 576 4.48 13.58 -17.69
CA ASP A 576 5.46 13.64 -18.78
C ASP A 576 4.80 13.68 -20.19
N TRP A 577 3.47 13.69 -20.25
CA TRP A 577 2.69 13.75 -21.49
C TRP A 577 2.04 15.12 -21.66
N ARG A 578 2.49 15.87 -22.66
CA ARG A 578 1.96 17.21 -22.94
C ARG A 578 0.58 17.15 -23.59
N LEU A 579 -0.33 17.94 -23.05
CA LEU A 579 -1.64 18.24 -23.64
C LEU A 579 -1.74 19.74 -23.94
N GLN A 580 -2.48 20.10 -24.98
CA GLN A 580 -2.65 21.48 -25.41
C GLN A 580 -4.09 21.76 -25.83
N GLY A 581 -4.66 22.85 -25.32
CA GLY A 581 -6.06 23.21 -25.60
C GLY A 581 -7.02 22.37 -24.77
N VAL A 582 -8.23 22.11 -25.28
CA VAL A 582 -9.18 21.23 -24.60
C VAL A 582 -8.74 19.79 -24.81
N SER A 583 -8.52 19.02 -23.74
CA SER A 583 -8.23 17.58 -23.81
C SER A 583 -9.45 16.71 -23.50
N ALA A 584 -9.45 15.49 -24.02
CA ALA A 584 -10.49 14.52 -23.70
C ALA A 584 -10.50 14.17 -22.20
N TYR A 585 -9.33 13.96 -21.61
CA TYR A 585 -9.16 13.64 -20.20
C TYR A 585 -9.64 14.77 -19.28
N CYS A 586 -8.98 15.93 -19.27
CA CYS A 586 -9.31 17.02 -18.34
C CYS A 586 -10.67 17.65 -18.64
N GLY A 587 -11.02 17.81 -19.92
CA GLY A 587 -12.34 18.33 -20.31
C GLY A 587 -13.48 17.40 -19.87
N GLY A 588 -13.29 16.08 -19.97
CA GLY A 588 -14.27 15.10 -19.53
C GLY A 588 -14.44 15.12 -18.01
N LEU A 589 -13.34 15.15 -17.26
CA LEU A 589 -13.33 15.29 -15.80
C LEU A 589 -14.05 16.56 -15.35
N TRP A 590 -13.79 17.69 -16.01
CA TRP A 590 -14.49 18.95 -15.74
C TRP A 590 -16.02 18.82 -15.87
N LEU A 591 -16.52 18.23 -16.96
CA LEU A 591 -17.97 18.05 -17.15
C LEU A 591 -18.57 17.15 -16.06
N ALA A 592 -17.89 16.07 -15.69
CA ALA A 592 -18.35 15.16 -14.65
C ALA A 592 -18.33 15.81 -13.26
N ALA A 593 -17.31 16.62 -12.96
CA ALA A 593 -17.22 17.37 -11.72
C ALA A 593 -18.32 18.44 -11.60
N LEU A 594 -18.71 19.09 -12.70
CA LEU A 594 -19.85 20.01 -12.70
C LEU A 594 -21.17 19.28 -12.41
N GLU A 595 -21.40 18.12 -13.02
CA GLU A 595 -22.58 17.28 -12.71
C GLU A 595 -22.59 16.87 -11.23
N ALA A 596 -21.46 16.40 -10.70
CA ALA A 596 -21.31 16.04 -9.29
C ALA A 596 -21.58 17.24 -8.36
N ALA A 597 -21.05 18.41 -8.68
CA ALA A 597 -21.25 19.62 -7.91
C ALA A 597 -22.70 20.12 -7.95
N ILE A 598 -23.41 19.98 -9.07
CA ILE A 598 -24.84 20.29 -9.19
C ILE A 598 -25.67 19.35 -8.31
N ALA A 599 -25.36 18.05 -8.35
CA ALA A 599 -26.04 17.07 -7.51
C ALA A 599 -25.82 17.36 -6.01
N LEU A 600 -24.57 17.64 -5.62
CA LEU A 600 -24.24 18.00 -4.24
C LEU A 600 -24.87 19.34 -3.81
N ALA A 601 -24.85 20.35 -4.68
CA ALA A 601 -25.51 21.65 -4.43
C ALA A 601 -27.01 21.47 -4.18
N THR A 602 -27.66 20.57 -4.92
CA THR A 602 -29.09 20.28 -4.78
C THR A 602 -29.38 19.70 -3.40
N VAL A 603 -28.57 18.74 -2.96
CA VAL A 603 -28.67 18.14 -1.62
C VAL A 603 -28.44 19.15 -0.51
N LEU A 604 -27.47 20.06 -0.69
CA LEU A 604 -27.08 21.07 0.30
C LEU A 604 -27.87 22.39 0.19
N GLU A 605 -28.82 22.49 -0.75
CA GLU A 605 -29.59 23.69 -1.09
C GLU A 605 -28.72 24.94 -1.39
N GLN A 606 -27.61 24.73 -2.10
CA GLN A 606 -26.60 25.76 -2.36
C GLN A 606 -26.85 26.49 -3.70
N PRO A 607 -26.78 27.84 -3.74
CA PRO A 607 -27.11 28.62 -4.93
C PRO A 607 -26.12 28.45 -6.09
N GLU A 608 -24.87 28.07 -5.80
CA GLU A 608 -23.79 27.89 -6.78
C GLU A 608 -24.14 26.80 -7.82
N GLY A 609 -25.04 25.86 -7.49
CA GLY A 609 -25.52 24.86 -8.45
C GLY A 609 -26.08 25.47 -9.74
N LYS A 610 -26.69 26.67 -9.68
CA LYS A 610 -27.16 27.40 -10.88
C LYS A 610 -26.03 27.94 -11.75
N THR A 611 -24.89 28.25 -11.15
CA THR A 611 -23.68 28.68 -11.87
C THR A 611 -23.06 27.47 -12.58
N TYR A 612 -22.94 26.35 -11.88
CA TYR A 612 -22.38 25.11 -12.44
C TYR A 612 -23.23 24.56 -13.57
N ASP A 613 -24.57 24.56 -13.44
CA ASP A 613 -25.47 24.21 -14.53
C ASP A 613 -25.23 25.08 -15.78
N ARG A 614 -25.09 26.40 -15.61
CA ARG A 614 -24.79 27.30 -16.74
C ARG A 614 -23.47 26.97 -17.43
N TRP A 615 -22.40 26.74 -16.66
CA TRP A 615 -21.10 26.35 -17.22
C TRP A 615 -21.19 25.02 -17.95
N LEU A 616 -21.92 24.04 -17.39
CA LEU A 616 -22.10 22.72 -17.97
C LEU A 616 -22.89 22.75 -19.29
N GLN A 617 -23.99 23.50 -19.34
CA GLN A 617 -24.80 23.68 -20.56
C GLN A 617 -24.00 24.33 -21.69
N GLN A 618 -23.02 25.17 -21.35
CA GLN A 618 -22.13 25.78 -22.32
C GLN A 618 -21.03 24.80 -22.78
N ALA A 619 -20.35 24.16 -21.83
CA ALA A 619 -19.16 23.35 -22.05
C ALA A 619 -19.45 22.00 -22.75
N ARG A 620 -20.52 21.30 -22.35
CA ARG A 620 -20.84 19.95 -22.86
C ARG A 620 -20.95 19.86 -24.39
N PRO A 621 -21.76 20.69 -25.08
CA PRO A 621 -21.85 20.61 -26.54
C PRO A 621 -20.53 20.98 -27.23
N ARG A 622 -19.73 21.86 -26.63
CA ARG A 622 -18.41 22.25 -27.14
C ARG A 622 -17.41 21.12 -27.06
N TYR A 623 -17.32 20.44 -25.92
CA TYR A 623 -16.45 19.30 -25.70
C TYR A 623 -16.66 18.22 -26.77
N HIS A 624 -17.92 17.83 -27.00
CA HIS A 624 -18.24 16.86 -28.05
C HIS A 624 -17.87 17.37 -29.45
N ALA A 625 -18.26 18.60 -29.80
CA ALA A 625 -18.00 19.16 -31.13
C ALA A 625 -16.50 19.31 -31.46
N LEU A 626 -15.67 19.60 -30.46
CA LEU A 626 -14.24 19.82 -30.62
C LEU A 626 -13.46 18.50 -30.75
N LEU A 627 -13.82 17.48 -29.95
CA LEU A 627 -12.98 16.30 -29.77
C LEU A 627 -13.49 15.05 -30.49
N TRP A 628 -14.80 14.92 -30.71
CA TRP A 628 -15.33 13.73 -31.37
C TRP A 628 -14.91 13.68 -32.84
N ASN A 629 -14.17 12.64 -33.24
CA ASN A 629 -13.72 12.48 -34.63
C ASN A 629 -14.55 11.48 -35.44
N GLY A 630 -15.63 10.94 -34.86
CA GLY A 630 -16.47 9.90 -35.47
C GLY A 630 -16.15 8.48 -35.02
N ALA A 631 -15.06 8.23 -34.30
CA ALA A 631 -14.69 6.92 -33.76
C ALA A 631 -14.28 6.97 -32.27
N TYR A 632 -13.48 7.97 -31.91
CA TYR A 632 -13.00 8.20 -30.54
C TYR A 632 -12.90 9.72 -30.29
N TYR A 633 -12.59 10.09 -29.06
CA TYR A 633 -12.31 11.47 -28.68
C TYR A 633 -10.82 11.73 -28.89
N ARG A 634 -10.49 12.77 -29.66
CA ARG A 634 -9.10 13.22 -29.87
C ARG A 634 -8.42 13.44 -28.52
N LEU A 635 -7.11 13.19 -28.47
CA LEU A 635 -6.31 13.45 -27.27
C LEU A 635 -6.55 14.86 -26.74
N ASP A 636 -6.41 15.85 -27.63
CA ASP A 636 -6.72 17.25 -27.39
C ASP A 636 -6.99 18.03 -28.69
N THR A 637 -7.22 19.34 -28.58
CA THR A 637 -7.47 20.22 -29.74
C THR A 637 -6.22 20.92 -30.28
N GLY A 638 -5.11 20.92 -29.55
CA GLY A 638 -3.95 21.77 -29.83
C GLY A 638 -2.66 21.05 -30.22
N SER A 639 -2.46 19.79 -29.84
CA SER A 639 -1.24 19.03 -30.13
C SER A 639 -1.17 18.54 -31.57
N GLY A 640 -2.33 18.33 -32.21
CA GLY A 640 -2.45 17.67 -33.51
C GLY A 640 -2.24 16.15 -33.45
N SER A 641 -2.11 15.56 -32.26
CA SER A 641 -1.95 14.12 -32.07
C SER A 641 -3.19 13.34 -32.50
N GLU A 642 -2.96 12.19 -33.14
CA GLU A 642 -4.02 11.24 -33.48
C GLU A 642 -4.10 10.07 -32.50
N VAL A 643 -3.33 10.12 -31.41
CA VAL A 643 -3.28 9.06 -30.40
C VAL A 643 -4.66 8.77 -29.81
N VAL A 644 -4.99 7.47 -29.72
CA VAL A 644 -6.07 6.92 -28.92
C VAL A 644 -5.53 6.77 -27.50
N MET A 645 -5.98 7.63 -26.59
CA MET A 645 -5.64 7.53 -25.18
C MET A 645 -6.56 6.52 -24.49
N ALA A 646 -6.01 5.62 -23.67
CA ALA A 646 -6.78 4.62 -22.93
C ALA A 646 -7.77 5.23 -21.94
N ASP A 647 -7.42 6.41 -21.42
CA ASP A 647 -8.17 7.10 -20.36
C ASP A 647 -8.94 8.34 -20.86
N GLN A 648 -9.12 8.47 -22.18
CA GLN A 648 -9.75 9.63 -22.82
C GLN A 648 -11.17 9.95 -22.30
N LEU A 649 -11.86 8.98 -21.68
CA LEU A 649 -13.23 9.13 -21.17
C LEU A 649 -13.32 8.88 -19.66
N CYS A 650 -12.27 9.16 -18.88
CA CYS A 650 -12.28 9.06 -17.42
C CYS A 650 -13.49 9.77 -16.76
N GLY A 651 -13.80 11.00 -17.20
CA GLY A 651 -14.97 11.71 -16.69
C GLY A 651 -16.29 10.99 -16.95
N GLN A 652 -16.43 10.28 -18.09
CA GLN A 652 -17.63 9.50 -18.40
C GLN A 652 -17.69 8.20 -17.59
N PHE A 653 -16.54 7.57 -17.30
CA PHE A 653 -16.44 6.49 -16.33
C PHE A 653 -17.00 6.94 -14.97
N TYR A 654 -16.53 8.07 -14.46
CA TYR A 654 -17.00 8.62 -13.19
C TYR A 654 -18.47 9.05 -13.23
N ALA A 655 -18.95 9.64 -14.33
CA ALA A 655 -20.37 9.98 -14.47
C ALA A 655 -21.26 8.73 -14.34
N LYS A 656 -20.90 7.61 -14.99
CA LYS A 656 -21.63 6.34 -14.86
C LYS A 656 -21.53 5.76 -13.46
N LEU A 657 -20.33 5.74 -12.87
CA LEU A 657 -20.08 5.25 -11.52
C LEU A 657 -20.97 5.95 -10.48
N LEU A 658 -21.18 7.25 -10.65
CA LEU A 658 -21.91 8.09 -9.70
C LEU A 658 -23.39 8.27 -10.06
N GLY A 659 -23.90 7.56 -11.08
CA GLY A 659 -25.29 7.70 -11.54
C GLY A 659 -25.64 9.09 -12.04
N LEU A 660 -24.65 9.85 -12.50
CA LEU A 660 -24.80 11.19 -13.06
C LEU A 660 -25.19 11.11 -14.55
N PRO A 661 -25.76 12.17 -15.13
CA PRO A 661 -26.01 12.23 -16.56
C PRO A 661 -24.75 11.99 -17.39
N ASP A 662 -24.90 11.27 -18.50
CA ASP A 662 -23.79 11.02 -19.43
C ASP A 662 -23.26 12.35 -19.99
N ILE A 663 -21.94 12.54 -19.92
CA ILE A 663 -21.25 13.75 -20.41
C ILE A 663 -21.04 13.72 -21.93
N VAL A 664 -21.16 12.54 -22.53
CA VAL A 664 -21.08 12.30 -23.97
C VAL A 664 -22.21 11.38 -24.44
N PRO A 665 -22.58 11.39 -25.75
CA PRO A 665 -23.60 10.47 -26.24
C PRO A 665 -23.22 8.99 -25.98
N PRO A 666 -24.12 8.14 -25.45
CA PRO A 666 -23.81 6.76 -25.07
C PRO A 666 -23.20 5.92 -26.20
N GLU A 667 -23.67 6.11 -27.44
CA GLU A 667 -23.15 5.43 -28.62
C GLU A 667 -21.72 5.87 -28.98
N CYS A 668 -21.37 7.13 -28.70
CA CYS A 668 -20.02 7.64 -28.90
C CYS A 668 -19.07 7.06 -27.83
N ALA A 669 -19.52 6.99 -26.58
CA ALA A 669 -18.76 6.34 -25.50
C ALA A 669 -18.49 4.86 -25.81
N ARG A 670 -19.52 4.12 -26.26
CA ARG A 670 -19.37 2.70 -26.64
C ARG A 670 -18.34 2.52 -27.76
N LYS A 671 -18.41 3.36 -28.81
CA LYS A 671 -17.49 3.29 -29.95
C LYS A 671 -16.06 3.70 -29.59
N ALA A 672 -15.90 4.69 -28.70
CA ALA A 672 -14.60 5.06 -28.16
C ALA A 672 -13.98 3.89 -27.38
N LEU A 673 -14.75 3.20 -26.53
CA LEU A 673 -14.27 2.01 -25.79
C LEU A 673 -13.89 0.84 -26.70
N GLU A 674 -14.65 0.59 -27.77
CA GLU A 674 -14.25 -0.39 -28.80
C GLU A 674 -12.92 -0.01 -29.44
N THR A 675 -12.74 1.28 -29.74
CA THR A 675 -11.51 1.80 -30.34
C THR A 675 -10.32 1.68 -29.37
N ILE A 676 -10.52 2.00 -28.09
CA ILE A 676 -9.51 1.87 -27.03
C ILE A 676 -9.12 0.39 -26.87
N TYR A 677 -10.09 -0.50 -26.70
CA TYR A 677 -9.83 -1.94 -26.53
C TYR A 677 -9.09 -2.51 -27.74
N ASN A 678 -9.49 -2.15 -28.96
CA ASN A 678 -8.81 -2.61 -30.16
C ASN A 678 -7.39 -2.04 -30.29
N THR A 679 -7.20 -0.74 -30.03
CA THR A 679 -5.94 -0.04 -30.30
C THR A 679 -4.94 -0.23 -29.17
N CYS A 680 -5.34 0.15 -27.95
CA CYS A 680 -4.46 0.18 -26.78
C CYS A 680 -4.20 -1.21 -26.19
N PHE A 681 -5.13 -2.16 -26.35
CA PHE A 681 -5.00 -3.51 -25.79
C PHE A 681 -4.71 -4.57 -26.86
N LEU A 682 -5.61 -4.80 -27.82
CA LEU A 682 -5.42 -5.90 -28.79
C LEU A 682 -4.22 -5.67 -29.72
N GLN A 683 -4.02 -4.47 -30.24
CA GLN A 683 -2.88 -4.18 -31.12
C GLN A 683 -1.57 -3.97 -30.35
N PHE A 684 -1.62 -3.70 -29.04
CA PHE A 684 -0.44 -3.60 -28.20
C PHE A 684 0.02 -4.98 -27.72
N HIS A 685 1.07 -5.51 -28.36
CA HIS A 685 1.63 -6.84 -28.03
C HIS A 685 0.57 -7.95 -27.95
N ASN A 686 -0.45 -7.91 -28.81
CA ASN A 686 -1.54 -8.90 -28.85
C ASN A 686 -2.32 -9.03 -27.52
N GLY A 687 -2.35 -7.98 -26.69
CA GLY A 687 -3.07 -7.96 -25.42
C GLY A 687 -2.46 -8.88 -24.35
N THR A 688 -1.15 -9.17 -24.40
CA THR A 688 -0.49 -10.04 -23.42
C THR A 688 0.12 -9.29 -22.23
N VAL A 689 0.21 -7.96 -22.30
CA VAL A 689 0.84 -7.12 -21.25
C VAL A 689 -0.21 -6.27 -20.50
N GLY A 690 -1.18 -5.74 -21.23
CA GLY A 690 -2.20 -4.81 -20.74
C GLY A 690 -2.49 -3.76 -21.80
N ALA A 691 -3.34 -2.78 -21.50
CA ALA A 691 -3.61 -1.66 -22.39
C ALA A 691 -2.53 -0.57 -22.19
N ALA A 692 -1.84 -0.20 -23.27
CA ALA A 692 -0.94 0.94 -23.27
C ALA A 692 -1.71 2.26 -23.11
N ASN A 693 -1.11 3.25 -22.45
CA ASN A 693 -1.76 4.54 -22.20
C ASN A 693 -2.15 5.28 -23.49
N GLY A 694 -1.35 5.18 -24.56
CA GLY A 694 -1.61 5.90 -25.81
C GLY A 694 -0.90 5.32 -27.03
N LEU A 695 -1.68 4.99 -28.06
CA LEU A 695 -1.16 4.52 -29.36
C LEU A 695 -1.89 5.18 -30.52
N LEU A 696 -1.24 5.27 -31.69
CA LEU A 696 -1.92 5.62 -32.94
C LEU A 696 -2.98 4.56 -33.29
N PRO A 697 -4.02 4.87 -34.09
CA PRO A 697 -5.08 3.93 -34.44
C PRO A 697 -4.63 2.61 -35.10
N ASN A 698 -3.41 2.58 -35.64
CA ASN A 698 -2.75 1.40 -36.20
C ASN A 698 -1.93 0.60 -35.17
N GLY A 699 -2.05 0.93 -33.88
CA GLY A 699 -1.38 0.25 -32.78
C GLY A 699 0.11 0.58 -32.64
N GLN A 700 0.63 1.53 -33.42
CA GLN A 700 2.03 1.95 -33.33
C GLN A 700 2.19 3.12 -32.34
N PRO A 701 3.38 3.25 -31.71
CA PRO A 701 3.73 4.46 -30.99
C PRO A 701 3.71 5.68 -31.92
N GLU A 702 3.22 6.82 -31.42
CA GLU A 702 3.43 8.11 -32.10
C GLU A 702 4.91 8.51 -32.04
N ASP A 703 5.54 8.34 -30.87
CA ASP A 703 6.98 8.40 -30.66
C ASP A 703 7.45 7.10 -29.98
N PRO A 704 8.30 6.28 -30.62
CA PRO A 704 8.81 5.04 -30.05
C PRO A 704 9.72 5.25 -28.83
N HIS A 705 10.13 6.48 -28.56
CA HIS A 705 10.93 6.86 -27.39
C HIS A 705 10.11 7.49 -26.27
N ALA A 706 8.79 7.64 -26.46
CA ALA A 706 7.92 8.18 -25.42
C ALA A 706 7.90 7.28 -24.17
N THR A 707 7.78 7.91 -23.01
CA THR A 707 7.71 7.21 -21.72
C THR A 707 6.27 6.80 -21.44
N HIS A 708 5.44 7.73 -21.00
CA HIS A 708 4.07 7.48 -20.51
C HIS A 708 3.15 6.82 -21.53
N PRO A 709 3.09 7.23 -22.81
CA PRO A 709 2.18 6.61 -23.78
C PRO A 709 2.37 5.10 -23.96
N LEU A 710 3.60 4.59 -23.80
CA LEU A 710 3.95 3.18 -24.03
C LEU A 710 3.96 2.33 -22.76
N GLU A 711 3.62 2.93 -21.63
CA GLU A 711 3.46 2.21 -20.38
C GLU A 711 2.04 1.63 -20.26
N VAL A 712 1.94 0.53 -19.54
CA VAL A 712 0.69 -0.02 -19.02
C VAL A 712 0.58 0.42 -17.58
N TRP A 713 -0.22 1.45 -17.31
CA TRP A 713 -0.50 1.87 -15.94
C TRP A 713 -1.53 0.92 -15.32
N ILE A 714 -1.14 0.24 -14.24
CA ILE A 714 -1.91 -0.84 -13.65
C ILE A 714 -3.26 -0.33 -13.14
N GLY A 715 -3.26 0.79 -12.40
CA GLY A 715 -4.48 1.39 -11.89
C GLY A 715 -5.43 1.89 -12.99
N ILE A 716 -4.88 2.47 -14.07
CA ILE A 716 -5.67 2.91 -15.24
C ILE A 716 -6.30 1.73 -15.95
N ASN A 717 -5.59 0.60 -16.08
CA ASN A 717 -6.13 -0.61 -16.68
C ASN A 717 -7.29 -1.19 -15.88
N PHE A 718 -7.23 -1.16 -14.55
CA PHE A 718 -8.37 -1.55 -13.70
C PHE A 718 -9.54 -0.56 -13.80
N GLY A 719 -9.27 0.75 -13.87
CA GLY A 719 -10.29 1.77 -14.15
C GLY A 719 -10.97 1.57 -15.51
N LEU A 720 -10.18 1.31 -16.56
CA LEU A 720 -10.66 0.98 -17.90
C LEU A 720 -11.52 -0.29 -17.89
N ALA A 721 -11.08 -1.34 -17.18
CA ALA A 721 -11.87 -2.56 -17.02
C ALA A 721 -13.21 -2.28 -16.33
N ALA A 722 -13.24 -1.46 -15.28
CA ALA A 722 -14.48 -1.04 -14.63
C ALA A 722 -15.41 -0.27 -15.60
N PHE A 723 -14.85 0.60 -16.44
CA PHE A 723 -15.65 1.36 -17.40
C PHE A 723 -16.17 0.50 -18.57
N LEU A 724 -15.36 -0.44 -19.07
CA LEU A 724 -15.77 -1.46 -20.03
C LEU A 724 -16.95 -2.26 -19.48
N TRP A 725 -16.88 -2.67 -18.20
CA TRP A 725 -17.94 -3.39 -17.52
C TRP A 725 -19.25 -2.59 -17.48
N GLN A 726 -19.20 -1.34 -17.01
CA GLN A 726 -20.36 -0.43 -16.97
C GLN A 726 -21.00 -0.19 -18.34
N SER A 727 -20.22 -0.36 -19.41
CA SER A 727 -20.65 -0.18 -20.80
C SER A 727 -21.10 -1.49 -21.47
N GLY A 728 -21.22 -2.58 -20.70
CA GLY A 728 -21.69 -3.89 -21.18
C GLY A 728 -20.63 -4.71 -21.93
N MET A 729 -19.35 -4.30 -21.90
CA MET A 729 -18.21 -5.01 -22.49
C MET A 729 -17.54 -5.89 -21.42
N THR A 730 -18.30 -6.79 -20.82
CA THR A 730 -17.88 -7.53 -19.61
C THR A 730 -16.78 -8.56 -19.89
N ALA A 731 -16.75 -9.15 -21.08
CA ALA A 731 -15.68 -10.08 -21.48
C ALA A 731 -14.35 -9.35 -21.67
N GLU A 732 -14.38 -8.18 -22.31
CA GLU A 732 -13.24 -7.30 -22.52
C GLU A 732 -12.73 -6.76 -21.18
N ALA A 733 -13.63 -6.35 -20.28
CA ALA A 733 -13.29 -5.92 -18.93
C ALA A 733 -12.48 -6.98 -18.18
N TRP A 734 -12.98 -8.23 -18.14
CA TRP A 734 -12.25 -9.31 -17.49
C TRP A 734 -10.92 -9.61 -18.17
N ARG A 735 -10.88 -9.56 -19.51
CA ARG A 735 -9.66 -9.87 -20.24
C ARG A 735 -8.53 -8.87 -19.96
N VAL A 736 -8.84 -7.58 -19.89
CA VAL A 736 -7.86 -6.53 -19.56
C VAL A 736 -7.34 -6.73 -18.13
N ALA A 737 -8.25 -6.88 -17.16
CA ALA A 737 -7.88 -7.02 -15.76
C ALA A 737 -7.09 -8.32 -15.47
N GLU A 738 -7.47 -9.44 -16.08
CA GLU A 738 -6.79 -10.74 -15.91
C GLU A 738 -5.33 -10.66 -16.35
N VAL A 739 -5.08 -10.07 -17.52
CA VAL A 739 -3.73 -9.94 -18.08
C VAL A 739 -2.83 -9.13 -17.15
N VAL A 740 -3.32 -8.01 -16.62
CA VAL A 740 -2.53 -7.18 -15.70
C VAL A 740 -2.28 -7.90 -14.37
N VAL A 741 -3.26 -8.64 -13.84
CA VAL A 741 -3.06 -9.46 -12.64
C VAL A 741 -2.02 -10.55 -12.88
N GLN A 742 -2.03 -11.22 -14.05
CA GLN A 742 -1.01 -12.20 -14.42
C GLN A 742 0.38 -11.56 -14.46
N GLN A 743 0.52 -10.39 -15.08
CA GLN A 743 1.80 -9.66 -15.10
C GLN A 743 2.33 -9.38 -13.68
N VAL A 744 1.46 -9.02 -12.74
CA VAL A 744 1.87 -8.73 -11.35
C VAL A 744 2.29 -10.01 -10.60
N TYR A 745 1.43 -11.02 -10.59
CA TYR A 745 1.56 -12.16 -9.67
C TYR A 745 2.39 -13.34 -10.22
N GLU A 746 2.64 -13.38 -11.53
CA GLU A 746 3.50 -14.40 -12.16
C GLU A 746 4.95 -13.93 -12.35
N HIS A 747 5.18 -12.61 -12.36
CA HIS A 747 6.49 -12.02 -12.70
C HIS A 747 7.16 -11.21 -11.59
N GLY A 748 6.88 -11.55 -10.32
CA GLY A 748 7.69 -11.09 -9.18
C GLY A 748 7.34 -9.70 -8.65
N LEU A 749 6.14 -9.19 -8.96
CA LEU A 749 5.66 -7.89 -8.50
C LEU A 749 4.64 -7.99 -7.35
N GLN A 750 4.33 -9.19 -6.86
CA GLN A 750 3.40 -9.38 -5.74
C GLN A 750 3.84 -8.57 -4.51
N PHE A 751 2.88 -7.89 -3.87
CA PHE A 751 3.13 -7.00 -2.71
C PHE A 751 4.16 -5.89 -2.98
N ARG A 752 4.34 -5.53 -4.26
CA ARG A 752 5.09 -4.37 -4.74
C ARG A 752 4.57 -3.88 -6.09
N THR A 753 3.26 -4.05 -6.32
CA THR A 753 2.57 -3.68 -7.55
C THR A 753 2.95 -2.25 -7.96
N PRO A 754 3.51 -2.05 -9.17
CA PRO A 754 4.01 -0.74 -9.59
C PRO A 754 2.92 0.16 -10.17
N GLU A 755 3.27 1.43 -10.44
CA GLU A 755 2.46 2.30 -11.28
C GLU A 755 2.35 1.71 -12.69
N ALA A 756 3.51 1.42 -13.28
CA ALA A 756 3.63 1.09 -14.69
C ALA A 756 4.50 -0.13 -14.94
N ILE A 757 4.10 -0.92 -15.94
CA ILE A 757 4.91 -1.97 -16.56
C ILE A 757 5.08 -1.72 -18.06
N THR A 758 6.11 -2.29 -18.66
CA THR A 758 6.37 -2.25 -20.11
C THR A 758 6.50 -3.66 -20.70
N ALA A 759 6.43 -3.74 -22.03
CA ALA A 759 6.57 -5.00 -22.76
C ALA A 759 8.00 -5.60 -22.70
N GLU A 760 9.00 -4.80 -22.31
CA GLU A 760 10.40 -5.21 -22.15
C GLU A 760 10.67 -5.93 -20.81
N GLY A 761 9.64 -6.17 -20.00
CA GLY A 761 9.78 -6.76 -18.66
C GLY A 761 10.39 -5.77 -17.66
N THR A 762 10.06 -4.47 -17.80
CA THR A 762 10.49 -3.42 -16.87
C THR A 762 9.32 -2.72 -16.20
N PHE A 763 9.53 -2.18 -15.00
CA PHE A 763 8.52 -1.44 -14.25
C PHE A 763 9.04 -0.07 -13.78
N ARG A 764 8.12 0.83 -13.43
CA ARG A 764 8.39 2.13 -12.79
C ARG A 764 7.55 2.28 -11.53
N ALA A 765 8.19 2.80 -10.47
CA ALA A 765 7.60 3.10 -9.17
C ALA A 765 6.83 1.93 -8.54
N CYS A 766 7.50 1.13 -7.70
CA CYS A 766 6.87 -0.02 -7.02
C CYS A 766 6.11 0.39 -5.75
N MET A 767 5.29 -0.53 -5.22
CA MET A 767 4.48 -0.28 -4.01
C MET A 767 3.54 0.93 -4.17
N TYR A 768 2.84 0.97 -5.29
CA TYR A 768 2.09 2.13 -5.76
C TYR A 768 0.63 2.12 -5.31
N LEU A 769 0.04 3.30 -5.13
CA LEU A 769 -1.34 3.49 -4.63
C LEU A 769 -2.42 3.18 -5.69
N ARG A 770 -2.19 3.60 -6.95
CA ARG A 770 -3.18 3.50 -8.05
C ARG A 770 -3.76 2.10 -8.29
N PRO A 771 -3.00 0.98 -8.21
CA PRO A 771 -3.51 -0.38 -8.41
C PRO A 771 -4.70 -0.79 -7.54
N MET A 772 -4.95 -0.13 -6.41
CA MET A 772 -6.18 -0.34 -5.63
C MET A 772 -7.48 -0.06 -6.42
N ALA A 773 -7.38 0.56 -7.60
CA ALA A 773 -8.46 0.69 -8.59
C ALA A 773 -9.13 -0.62 -8.99
N ILE A 774 -8.51 -1.78 -8.74
CA ILE A 774 -9.17 -3.09 -8.89
C ILE A 774 -10.50 -3.16 -8.10
N TRP A 775 -10.63 -2.41 -7.01
CA TRP A 775 -11.87 -2.30 -6.24
C TRP A 775 -12.99 -1.54 -6.97
N ALA A 776 -12.66 -0.65 -7.92
CA ALA A 776 -13.66 -0.04 -8.78
C ALA A 776 -14.36 -1.11 -9.64
N LEU A 777 -13.58 -2.07 -10.17
CA LEU A 777 -14.13 -3.19 -10.94
C LEU A 777 -15.01 -4.08 -10.05
N ALA A 778 -14.65 -4.30 -8.78
CA ALA A 778 -15.49 -5.04 -7.84
C ALA A 778 -16.83 -4.33 -7.62
N ILE A 779 -16.80 -3.02 -7.36
CA ILE A 779 -18.01 -2.20 -7.12
C ILE A 779 -18.97 -2.28 -8.31
N VAL A 780 -18.48 -2.17 -9.55
CA VAL A 780 -19.35 -2.17 -10.73
C VAL A 780 -19.79 -3.58 -11.17
N SER A 781 -19.04 -4.62 -10.81
CA SER A 781 -19.30 -6.01 -11.23
C SER A 781 -20.10 -6.85 -10.24
N GLN A 782 -20.46 -6.28 -9.10
CA GLN A 782 -21.19 -6.97 -8.05
C GLN A 782 -22.67 -7.25 -8.36
N GLY A 783 -23.26 -6.52 -9.32
CA GLY A 783 -24.66 -6.70 -9.76
C GLY A 783 -25.69 -5.90 -8.95
N GLU A 784 -25.75 -6.07 -7.63
CA GLU A 784 -26.45 -5.15 -6.71
C GLU A 784 -25.44 -4.52 -5.75
N PRO A 785 -25.58 -3.23 -5.37
CA PRO A 785 -24.64 -2.60 -4.46
C PRO A 785 -24.63 -3.35 -3.12
N LEU A 786 -23.45 -3.73 -2.62
CA LEU A 786 -23.28 -4.03 -1.20
C LEU A 786 -23.84 -2.83 -0.43
N LYS A 787 -24.96 -3.06 0.27
CA LYS A 787 -25.31 -2.20 1.39
C LYS A 787 -24.20 -2.41 2.41
N THR A 788 -23.23 -1.51 2.42
CA THR A 788 -22.26 -1.34 3.51
C THR A 788 -23.01 -1.06 4.80
#